data_AF-A0A8H6KZJ9-F1
#
_entry.id   AF-A0A8H6KZJ9-F1
#
_cell.length_a   1.000
_cell.length_b   1.000
_cell.length_c   1.000
_cell.angle_alpha   90.00
_cell.angle_beta   90.00
_cell.angle_gamma   90.00
#
_symmetry.space_group_name_H-M   'P 1'
#
loop_
_entity.id
_entity.type
_entity.pdbx_description
1 polymer ?
#
loop_
_entity_poly.entity_id
_entity_poly.type
_entity_poly.pdbx_seq_one_letter_code
_entity_poly.pdbx_strand_id
1 'polypeptide(L)'
;MSSGKAFQKGHVRDGELVFDKNFELLDNKKKISKISLAQYFANSAPKSLSRTTSQGGSVSFANPQILPYQYHHLGVGRQPNQSFAPSPGYGFDLLPGRESFRGPSVSEPNRYHQAVNSHIVPSQHPENLQDDLSEAMDTGSDMDDEFSENMDMSSGPEADGSTDGRILTEFMGGTASKAVSVSSGPEVDDEIYDTFPSKAVVMLSPTAIRPVFELEADGADSRSDDVSETPRMSSTPSGVSGPSSLTSTGPSNLRESIEETNLPFDMLKAVSPSSSLSSLPTPAKSTTPQNLKIQAALETPPAMKPPKAIPKPAQRRTVPKGRMLRFADLSPRTSIPTNLPPTILAQQGVHAAYSSRLNPFALHPDEYQLLRNHICHLHVSAYLNIRNRILRLWVRNPLVSVTAEEAAGCALASRWLGLADVAYEWLVRKGYINFGCVEPPEASNIRVKRYVSKRYKRKTIVVIGAGMSGLGCARQLEGLFGHYRDRWTSIGEEPPNVVLLEGRNRVGGRVYSHPLKGQKASGIPDQNRSTAEMGAHIIIGFDHGNPMSMIVRGQLALHYYALKDNSTLHDIDGNVVNEKRDQMAEKLYNDVLDRASVYRHRMPPPVTVEGDKEMIEAGRDPNREGGPPISSIEEELLTASDNNHATENVPAGMDKLTGKAHLIPGPRKKEPPAQAAEAMGWKLASNVLAYNDLNLDVVAKASKYPTLGAAMDEAVKQYQFLLDLSPQDLRLINWHYANLEYANAANVGKLSLGGWDQDAGNEFEGVHAQVIGGYQQVPRGILLSPTKLDLRTRKIVKHIEYNADNHFASGVTKVSCENGDSFDADHIVLTTPLGVLKDGNVKFDPPLPDWKIGPIQRLGFGTLNKVILVYDKPFWKVDQDMFGLLREPEVHDSLDQEDYIANRGRFYFFWNCIKTTGRPVLISLMAGDAAHQAESSSDAELVAEVTQELAKIFKQTIVPQPIETIVTRWGKDRFARGSYSYVGATSLPGDYEAMAAPIGTLHFAGEATCATHPATVHGAYISGLRAASEIIDDLLGPIEVPSPLVPWPAETDVVTAEPPQQYRPKDPATRVPGPAMRAPDPAPSEAEDVKQARLEAFESDILQAILNELGFRPSPPGKPGSNPFLLFTKDNWAEVKKVCDEAHLLRSGDPNKKAERNEIRAMVGQIWREASDEAKRPYFEQTESNRKANLEEAATFEARLASWDEKAMEVRKQYVQRHPGVLSDQEEQAMWRTLGVHGDFGDDQERRGKKMSGYAEDSDSNVEI
;
A
#
# COMPACT_ATOMS: atom_id res chain seq x y z
N MET A 1 19.54 -22.88 -51.53
CA MET A 1 19.03 -23.17 -52.89
C MET A 1 17.50 -23.00 -52.89
N SER A 2 16.87 -22.97 -54.07
CA SER A 2 15.47 -22.54 -54.25
C SER A 2 14.45 -23.68 -54.24
N SER A 3 13.17 -23.29 -54.07
CA SER A 3 11.96 -23.85 -54.73
C SER A 3 11.64 -25.35 -54.63
N GLY A 4 10.45 -25.70 -54.12
CA GLY A 4 9.86 -27.04 -54.30
C GLY A 4 8.47 -27.26 -53.68
N LYS A 5 7.39 -26.99 -54.42
CA LYS A 5 6.06 -27.58 -54.17
C LYS A 5 5.87 -28.77 -55.12
N ALA A 6 5.35 -29.92 -54.64
CA ALA A 6 4.34 -30.73 -55.36
C ALA A 6 3.91 -32.04 -54.65
N PHE A 7 2.60 -32.16 -54.43
CA PHE A 7 1.73 -33.34 -54.62
C PHE A 7 2.01 -34.75 -54.05
N GLN A 8 1.07 -35.16 -53.18
CA GLN A 8 0.30 -36.42 -53.19
C GLN A 8 0.68 -37.54 -54.20
N LYS A 9 0.80 -38.77 -53.67
CA LYS A 9 -0.27 -39.80 -53.74
C LYS A 9 0.09 -41.02 -52.87
N GLY A 10 -0.89 -41.56 -52.14
CA GLY A 10 -0.75 -42.82 -51.40
C GLY A 10 -1.37 -44.01 -52.16
N HIS A 11 -0.96 -45.22 -51.77
CA HIS A 11 -1.67 -46.49 -51.98
C HIS A 11 -1.44 -47.42 -50.77
N VAL A 12 -2.16 -48.54 -50.70
CA VAL A 12 -2.64 -49.14 -49.44
C VAL A 12 -2.43 -50.67 -49.37
N ARG A 13 -2.30 -51.19 -48.14
CA ARG A 13 -2.36 -52.60 -47.65
C ARG A 13 -1.08 -53.48 -47.67
N ASP A 14 -0.60 -53.74 -46.45
CA ASP A 14 -0.67 -55.01 -45.69
C ASP A 14 -0.13 -56.34 -46.28
N GLY A 15 0.65 -57.04 -45.43
CA GLY A 15 1.09 -58.43 -45.54
C GLY A 15 2.61 -58.60 -45.28
N GLU A 16 3.13 -59.61 -44.58
CA GLU A 16 2.54 -60.60 -43.65
C GLU A 16 3.68 -61.24 -42.80
N LEU A 17 3.41 -62.21 -41.92
CA LEU A 17 4.41 -62.79 -40.99
C LEU A 17 5.33 -63.87 -41.61
N VAL A 18 6.62 -63.85 -41.26
CA VAL A 18 7.55 -65.02 -41.34
C VAL A 18 8.46 -65.06 -40.09
N PHE A 19 8.97 -66.25 -39.76
CA PHE A 19 9.60 -66.62 -38.48
C PHE A 19 11.14 -66.84 -38.58
N ASP A 20 11.82 -66.52 -37.48
CA ASP A 20 12.96 -67.23 -36.85
C ASP A 20 14.41 -67.21 -37.40
N LYS A 21 15.33 -67.08 -36.41
CA LYS A 21 16.73 -67.54 -36.28
C LYS A 21 17.81 -67.25 -37.34
N ASN A 22 18.79 -66.46 -36.90
CA ASN A 22 20.19 -66.89 -36.68
C ASN A 22 20.95 -65.85 -35.81
N PHE A 23 21.95 -66.16 -34.95
CA PHE A 23 22.54 -67.47 -34.58
C PHE A 23 23.06 -67.53 -33.11
N GLU A 24 24.34 -67.87 -32.89
CA GLU A 24 25.03 -68.29 -31.64
C GLU A 24 26.00 -67.22 -31.05
N LEU A 25 26.68 -67.34 -29.88
CA LEU A 25 27.10 -68.50 -29.05
C LEU A 25 27.21 -68.17 -27.53
N LEU A 26 26.70 -69.09 -26.69
CA LEU A 26 27.05 -69.52 -25.29
C LEU A 26 27.95 -68.65 -24.36
N ASP A 27 27.76 -68.54 -23.03
CA ASP A 27 26.68 -68.98 -22.09
C ASP A 27 26.76 -68.09 -20.78
N ASN A 28 26.96 -68.45 -19.50
CA ASN A 28 26.97 -69.74 -18.76
C ASN A 28 26.52 -69.62 -17.26
N LYS A 29 25.23 -69.28 -17.05
CA LYS A 29 24.31 -69.94 -16.09
C LYS A 29 24.63 -70.07 -14.56
N LYS A 30 23.52 -69.99 -13.78
CA LYS A 30 23.27 -70.55 -12.42
C LYS A 30 23.89 -69.83 -11.21
N LYS A 31 23.41 -70.01 -9.96
CA LYS A 31 22.07 -70.30 -9.34
C LYS A 31 22.27 -70.36 -7.79
N ILE A 32 21.17 -70.41 -7.03
CA ILE A 32 21.04 -70.87 -5.61
C ILE A 32 21.21 -69.78 -4.53
N SER A 33 20.28 -69.83 -3.58
CA SER A 33 20.22 -69.08 -2.32
C SER A 33 20.58 -69.96 -1.11
N LYS A 34 21.27 -69.43 -0.08
CA LYS A 34 20.96 -69.62 1.38
C LYS A 34 22.08 -69.13 2.32
N ILE A 35 21.68 -68.52 3.45
CA ILE A 35 22.26 -68.60 4.83
C ILE A 35 23.74 -68.17 4.97
N SER A 36 24.10 -67.16 5.78
CA SER A 36 24.11 -67.25 7.26
C SER A 36 24.27 -65.89 7.97
N LEU A 37 23.93 -65.86 9.27
CA LEU A 37 24.46 -64.89 10.24
C LEU A 37 25.86 -65.31 10.76
N ALA A 38 26.57 -64.32 11.30
CA ALA A 38 27.50 -64.33 12.44
C ALA A 38 28.45 -65.52 12.69
N GLN A 39 29.76 -65.21 12.81
CA GLN A 39 30.43 -65.11 14.12
C GLN A 39 31.95 -64.80 13.97
N TYR A 40 32.47 -63.88 14.80
CA TYR A 40 33.75 -64.06 15.52
C TYR A 40 33.91 -63.01 16.65
N PHE A 41 33.44 -63.35 17.85
CA PHE A 41 34.05 -62.94 19.13
C PHE A 41 35.16 -63.98 19.46
N ALA A 42 36.03 -63.93 20.47
CA ALA A 42 36.28 -63.05 21.62
C ALA A 42 37.84 -63.02 21.85
N ASN A 43 38.47 -62.27 22.75
CA ASN A 43 38.46 -62.33 24.24
C ASN A 43 39.65 -61.40 24.72
N SER A 44 39.87 -61.00 25.98
CA SER A 44 39.41 -61.56 27.27
C SER A 44 39.35 -60.50 28.40
N ALA A 45 38.27 -60.55 29.18
CA ALA A 45 38.28 -60.72 30.66
C ALA A 45 38.85 -59.61 31.62
N PRO A 46 38.44 -59.60 32.92
CA PRO A 46 38.14 -58.33 33.61
C PRO A 46 38.66 -58.21 35.06
N LYS A 47 38.28 -57.11 35.78
CA LYS A 47 37.90 -57.15 37.22
C LYS A 47 37.24 -55.85 37.73
N SER A 48 36.57 -55.96 38.88
CA SER A 48 35.85 -54.93 39.62
C SER A 48 36.40 -54.79 41.05
N LEU A 49 36.25 -53.62 41.72
CA LEU A 49 35.89 -53.56 43.17
C LEU A 49 35.62 -52.13 43.73
N SER A 50 34.62 -52.08 44.62
CA SER A 50 34.31 -51.17 45.74
C SER A 50 35.04 -49.82 46.01
N ARG A 51 34.21 -48.78 46.22
CA ARG A 51 34.18 -47.80 47.34
C ARG A 51 35.49 -47.47 48.10
N THR A 52 35.78 -46.17 48.20
CA THR A 52 36.11 -45.48 49.47
C THR A 52 35.67 -44.01 49.40
N THR A 53 35.69 -43.30 50.54
CA THR A 53 35.04 -41.98 50.72
C THR A 53 35.95 -40.96 51.41
N SER A 54 35.91 -39.69 50.98
CA SER A 54 35.74 -38.54 51.90
C SER A 54 35.60 -37.18 51.19
N GLN A 55 34.72 -36.35 51.76
CA GLN A 55 34.63 -34.87 51.88
C GLN A 55 35.58 -33.97 51.04
N GLY A 56 35.13 -32.80 50.55
CA GLY A 56 33.79 -32.17 50.64
C GLY A 56 33.82 -30.66 50.34
N GLY A 57 32.65 -30.03 50.22
CA GLY A 57 32.51 -28.58 50.04
C GLY A 57 31.39 -28.20 49.06
N SER A 58 30.37 -27.49 49.55
CA SER A 58 29.20 -27.05 48.78
C SER A 58 28.92 -25.56 48.99
N VAL A 59 28.88 -24.79 47.90
CA VAL A 59 28.30 -23.43 47.86
C VAL A 59 27.52 -23.27 46.55
N SER A 60 26.43 -22.53 46.58
CA SER A 60 25.51 -22.29 45.47
C SER A 60 25.96 -21.15 44.54
N PHE A 61 25.48 -21.18 43.30
CA PHE A 61 25.27 -19.98 42.49
C PHE A 61 23.76 -19.70 42.38
N ALA A 62 23.39 -18.42 42.43
CA ALA A 62 22.00 -17.97 42.41
C ALA A 62 21.61 -17.41 41.03
N ASN A 63 20.36 -17.65 40.63
CA ASN A 63 19.77 -17.04 39.44
C ASN A 63 19.41 -15.56 39.71
N PRO A 64 19.77 -14.61 38.83
CA PRO A 64 19.12 -13.31 38.78
C PRO A 64 17.65 -13.48 38.35
N GLN A 65 16.73 -12.76 39.00
CA GLN A 65 15.29 -12.88 38.71
C GLN A 65 14.84 -11.95 37.58
N ILE A 66 13.80 -12.40 36.86
CA ILE A 66 13.03 -11.60 35.90
C ILE A 66 12.12 -10.64 36.69
N LEU A 67 12.07 -9.36 36.29
CA LEU A 67 11.13 -8.37 36.83
C LEU A 67 9.99 -8.11 35.82
N PRO A 68 8.71 -8.26 36.22
CA PRO A 68 7.57 -7.94 35.36
C PRO A 68 7.25 -6.44 35.39
N TYR A 69 6.94 -5.86 34.23
CA TYR A 69 6.34 -4.52 34.14
C TYR A 69 4.81 -4.62 34.17
N GLN A 70 4.19 -4.04 35.20
CA GLN A 70 2.72 -3.89 35.26
C GLN A 70 2.28 -2.54 34.70
N TYR A 71 1.31 -2.56 33.79
CA TYR A 71 0.46 -1.40 33.50
C TYR A 71 -0.65 -1.30 34.56
N HIS A 72 -0.98 -0.09 35.01
CA HIS A 72 -2.20 0.18 35.76
C HIS A 72 -2.90 1.45 35.27
N HIS A 73 -4.23 1.43 35.30
CA HIS A 73 -5.13 2.44 34.74
C HIS A 73 -5.93 3.15 35.86
N LEU A 74 -6.26 4.43 35.62
CA LEU A 74 -7.35 5.22 36.27
C LEU A 74 -7.17 5.61 37.76
N GLY A 75 -7.71 6.78 38.15
CA GLY A 75 -7.85 7.15 39.58
C GLY A 75 -8.12 8.63 39.87
N VAL A 76 -9.40 9.03 39.96
CA VAL A 76 -9.81 10.42 40.26
C VAL A 76 -9.74 10.76 41.77
N GLY A 77 -8.85 11.67 42.15
CA GLY A 77 -9.16 12.80 43.05
C GLY A 77 -9.01 12.68 44.59
N ARG A 78 -8.76 13.86 45.20
CA ARG A 78 -8.80 14.28 46.63
C ARG A 78 -7.55 14.13 47.52
N GLN A 79 -7.19 15.28 48.11
CA GLN A 79 -6.33 15.53 49.29
C GLN A 79 -7.00 15.07 50.62
N PRO A 80 -6.36 15.03 51.83
CA PRO A 80 -5.46 16.09 52.37
C PRO A 80 -4.36 15.75 53.43
N ASN A 81 -3.58 16.80 53.79
CA ASN A 81 -2.82 17.13 55.03
C ASN A 81 -2.37 16.04 56.06
N GLN A 82 -1.08 15.82 56.45
CA GLN A 82 0.12 16.72 56.33
C GLN A 82 1.31 16.62 57.38
N SER A 83 1.29 15.82 58.47
CA SER A 83 1.95 15.98 59.82
C SER A 83 3.49 16.29 60.02
N PHE A 84 3.99 16.35 61.29
CA PHE A 84 5.32 16.92 61.71
C PHE A 84 5.98 16.36 63.03
N ALA A 85 7.32 16.16 63.01
CA ALA A 85 8.40 16.43 64.03
C ALA A 85 8.33 15.89 65.50
N PRO A 86 9.41 15.96 66.36
CA PRO A 86 10.79 16.48 66.16
C PRO A 86 12.01 15.61 66.65
N SER A 87 13.20 15.86 66.05
CA SER A 87 14.60 16.04 66.58
C SER A 87 15.24 15.15 67.69
N PRO A 88 16.60 15.12 67.88
CA PRO A 88 17.72 15.83 67.22
C PRO A 88 18.75 14.83 66.56
N GLY A 89 20.08 15.00 66.37
CA GLY A 89 21.08 16.07 66.63
C GLY A 89 22.55 15.62 66.36
N TYR A 90 23.51 16.57 66.25
CA TYR A 90 24.98 16.44 65.97
C TYR A 90 25.36 15.86 64.57
N GLY A 91 26.33 16.35 63.78
CA GLY A 91 27.26 17.52 63.82
C GLY A 91 28.60 17.14 63.14
N PHE A 92 29.10 17.75 62.06
CA PHE A 92 29.67 19.12 61.92
C PHE A 92 29.91 19.50 60.43
N ASP A 93 29.71 20.79 60.08
CA ASP A 93 30.53 21.73 59.25
C ASP A 93 31.20 21.33 57.89
N LEU A 94 31.34 22.20 56.86
CA LEU A 94 31.07 23.66 56.71
C LEU A 94 30.77 24.06 55.22
N LEU A 95 30.62 25.36 54.92
CA LEU A 95 29.90 25.93 53.73
C LEU A 95 30.83 26.62 52.65
N PRO A 96 30.38 27.58 51.79
CA PRO A 96 29.87 27.36 50.42
C PRO A 96 30.47 28.28 49.30
N GLY A 97 29.97 28.25 48.04
CA GLY A 97 29.99 29.48 47.18
C GLY A 97 30.06 29.40 45.64
N ARG A 98 28.99 29.89 44.98
CA ARG A 98 28.87 30.77 43.77
C ARG A 98 29.92 30.86 42.61
N GLU A 99 29.35 30.81 41.39
CA GLU A 99 29.46 31.77 40.25
C GLU A 99 30.82 32.18 39.59
N SER A 100 31.01 31.72 38.34
CA SER A 100 31.19 32.56 37.11
C SER A 100 32.58 33.03 36.55
N PHE A 101 32.54 33.39 35.25
CA PHE A 101 33.46 34.20 34.42
C PHE A 101 34.75 33.61 33.76
N ARG A 102 35.31 34.37 32.80
CA ARG A 102 36.29 33.97 31.76
C ARG A 102 37.67 34.64 31.93
N GLY A 103 38.74 33.84 31.88
CA GLY A 103 40.12 34.21 31.48
C GLY A 103 40.89 35.22 32.37
N PRO A 104 42.10 35.68 31.95
CA PRO A 104 43.05 35.03 31.03
C PRO A 104 44.55 35.11 31.45
N SER A 105 45.39 34.22 30.86
CA SER A 105 46.81 34.42 30.46
C SER A 105 48.01 34.49 31.47
N VAL A 106 49.19 34.11 30.94
CA VAL A 106 50.61 34.48 31.30
C VAL A 106 51.52 33.49 32.10
N SER A 107 52.68 33.19 31.48
CA SER A 107 54.05 32.76 31.95
C SER A 107 54.35 31.45 32.72
N GLU A 108 55.13 30.58 32.05
CA GLU A 108 56.52 30.06 32.34
C GLU A 108 57.33 30.59 33.57
N PRO A 109 58.49 29.99 34.03
CA PRO A 109 59.52 29.24 33.24
C PRO A 109 60.32 28.06 33.92
N ASN A 110 61.34 27.54 33.18
CA ASN A 110 62.58 26.79 33.56
C ASN A 110 62.66 25.25 33.32
N ARG A 111 63.81 24.62 32.97
CA ARG A 111 65.01 25.02 32.15
C ARG A 111 65.96 23.80 31.90
N TYR A 112 67.06 24.02 31.17
CA TYR A 112 68.16 23.12 30.71
C TYR A 112 67.90 22.38 29.38
N HIS A 113 68.48 22.76 28.23
CA HIS A 113 69.89 22.84 27.76
C HIS A 113 70.39 21.51 27.12
N GLN A 114 71.11 21.48 25.98
CA GLN A 114 71.88 22.56 25.30
C GLN A 114 72.09 22.34 23.77
N ALA A 115 71.81 23.40 22.97
CA ALA A 115 72.41 23.75 21.65
C ALA A 115 72.31 22.77 20.44
N VAL A 116 72.43 23.15 19.15
CA VAL A 116 72.86 24.41 18.49
C VAL A 116 71.90 24.79 17.32
N ASN A 117 71.66 26.10 17.15
CA ASN A 117 71.27 26.92 15.97
C ASN A 117 71.18 26.31 14.54
N SER A 118 70.38 26.82 13.57
CA SER A 118 69.31 27.86 13.57
C SER A 118 68.72 28.12 12.15
N HIS A 119 67.38 28.37 12.05
CA HIS A 119 66.73 29.55 11.40
C HIS A 119 66.89 29.87 9.86
N ILE A 120 66.01 30.60 9.14
CA ILE A 120 64.72 31.32 9.44
C ILE A 120 63.87 31.64 8.16
N VAL A 121 62.51 31.62 8.30
CA VAL A 121 61.43 32.44 7.64
C VAL A 121 61.15 32.42 6.11
N PRO A 122 59.86 32.55 5.69
CA PRO A 122 59.40 32.76 4.29
C PRO A 122 59.00 34.21 3.92
N SER A 123 58.79 34.50 2.62
CA SER A 123 58.06 35.68 2.11
C SER A 123 57.55 35.47 0.65
N GLN A 124 56.85 36.44 0.04
CA GLN A 124 56.19 36.35 -1.29
C GLN A 124 56.74 37.35 -2.33
N HIS A 125 56.65 36.99 -3.63
CA HIS A 125 56.64 37.88 -4.83
C HIS A 125 57.91 38.73 -5.12
N PRO A 126 58.09 39.29 -6.35
CA PRO A 126 57.68 38.84 -7.69
C PRO A 126 58.82 38.89 -8.77
N GLU A 127 58.46 38.61 -10.03
CA GLU A 127 59.02 39.19 -11.28
C GLU A 127 60.45 38.88 -11.83
N ASN A 128 60.46 38.65 -13.16
CA ASN A 128 61.42 39.09 -14.20
C ASN A 128 62.86 38.51 -14.36
N LEU A 129 63.01 37.83 -15.53
CA LEU A 129 64.00 38.05 -16.62
C LEU A 129 65.52 37.78 -16.44
N GLN A 130 66.04 36.98 -17.38
CA GLN A 130 67.35 37.11 -18.08
C GLN A 130 68.66 36.85 -17.30
N ASP A 131 69.76 36.36 -17.89
CA ASP A 131 70.11 35.85 -19.25
C ASP A 131 70.88 34.49 -19.08
N ASP A 132 71.29 33.69 -20.09
CA ASP A 132 72.38 33.94 -21.05
C ASP A 132 72.47 32.88 -22.19
N LEU A 133 72.85 33.34 -23.39
CA LEU A 133 73.71 32.70 -24.42
C LEU A 133 73.35 31.29 -24.97
N SER A 134 72.78 31.16 -26.18
CA SER A 134 73.40 31.21 -27.54
C SER A 134 74.10 29.89 -27.98
N GLU A 135 74.03 29.40 -29.23
CA GLU A 135 73.80 30.05 -30.54
C GLU A 135 72.93 29.20 -31.50
N ALA A 136 72.31 29.86 -32.52
CA ALA A 136 72.11 29.47 -33.94
C ALA A 136 71.61 28.05 -34.38
N MET A 137 70.98 27.79 -35.54
CA MET A 137 70.31 28.50 -36.67
C MET A 137 69.72 27.38 -37.61
N ASP A 138 68.87 27.59 -38.62
CA ASP A 138 67.71 28.47 -38.88
C ASP A 138 67.06 28.04 -40.24
N THR A 139 65.78 28.33 -40.49
CA THR A 139 64.98 27.97 -41.72
C THR A 139 64.82 26.45 -42.01
N GLY A 140 63.93 25.95 -42.88
CA GLY A 140 62.77 26.53 -43.59
C GLY A 140 62.30 25.67 -44.80
N SER A 141 60.98 25.57 -45.01
CA SER A 141 60.23 25.21 -46.25
C SER A 141 60.65 24.03 -47.19
N ASP A 142 59.71 23.10 -47.37
CA ASP A 142 59.17 22.53 -48.63
C ASP A 142 59.99 21.66 -49.63
N MET A 143 59.24 20.73 -50.25
CA MET A 143 59.40 19.98 -51.52
C MET A 143 60.36 18.78 -51.67
N ASP A 144 59.73 17.60 -51.78
CA ASP A 144 59.72 16.64 -52.92
C ASP A 144 60.88 15.66 -53.26
N ASP A 145 60.45 14.45 -53.66
CA ASP A 145 61.05 13.48 -54.62
C ASP A 145 62.38 12.73 -54.29
N GLU A 146 62.68 11.51 -54.79
CA GLU A 146 62.00 10.59 -55.74
C GLU A 146 62.41 9.08 -55.57
N PHE A 147 62.11 8.22 -56.57
CA PHE A 147 62.50 6.81 -56.85
C PHE A 147 61.64 5.69 -56.20
N SER A 148 60.64 5.08 -56.90
CA SER A 148 60.67 4.11 -58.04
C SER A 148 60.80 2.64 -57.58
N GLU A 149 60.23 1.57 -58.16
CA GLU A 149 59.72 1.24 -59.53
C GLU A 149 58.72 0.02 -59.38
N ASN A 150 57.98 -0.60 -60.32
CA ASN A 150 57.74 -0.53 -61.79
C ASN A 150 56.40 -1.28 -62.14
N MET A 151 56.01 -1.28 -63.43
CA MET A 151 54.98 -2.07 -64.16
C MET A 151 53.48 -1.78 -63.88
N ASP A 152 52.59 -1.44 -64.83
CA ASP A 152 52.29 -1.77 -66.26
C ASP A 152 51.11 -2.79 -66.43
N MET A 153 50.18 -2.69 -67.41
CA MET A 153 49.98 -1.70 -68.49
C MET A 153 48.54 -1.71 -69.09
N SER A 154 48.06 -0.56 -69.63
CA SER A 154 47.05 -0.43 -70.74
C SER A 154 45.57 -0.85 -70.50
N SER A 155 44.51 -0.41 -71.22
CA SER A 155 44.32 0.54 -72.36
C SER A 155 42.86 1.12 -72.41
N GLY A 156 42.62 2.20 -73.19
CA GLY A 156 41.30 2.84 -73.47
C GLY A 156 40.62 2.36 -74.79
N PRO A 157 39.79 3.16 -75.52
CA PRO A 157 39.63 4.64 -75.50
C PRO A 157 38.14 5.16 -75.58
N GLU A 158 37.84 6.19 -76.38
CA GLU A 158 36.76 7.19 -76.23
C GLU A 158 35.69 7.26 -77.36
N ALA A 159 34.59 8.01 -77.11
CA ALA A 159 33.69 8.76 -78.04
C ALA A 159 32.86 7.96 -79.11
N ASP A 160 31.83 8.48 -79.80
CA ASP A 160 31.30 9.86 -79.97
C ASP A 160 29.80 9.90 -80.41
N GLY A 161 29.14 11.08 -80.30
CA GLY A 161 27.97 11.53 -81.06
C GLY A 161 26.56 11.10 -80.59
N SER A 162 25.46 11.81 -80.90
CA SER A 162 25.17 13.14 -81.52
C SER A 162 23.62 13.29 -81.56
N THR A 163 22.86 14.38 -81.76
CA THR A 163 22.92 15.87 -82.02
C THR A 163 21.45 16.38 -81.88
N ASP A 164 20.99 17.64 -81.85
CA ASP A 164 21.39 19.07 -81.72
C ASP A 164 20.06 19.75 -81.21
N GLY A 165 19.95 20.85 -80.48
CA GLY A 165 20.85 21.91 -80.04
C GLY A 165 20.19 23.29 -80.27
N ARG A 166 20.93 24.39 -80.03
CA ARG A 166 20.58 25.80 -80.35
C ARG A 166 19.43 26.43 -79.51
N ILE A 167 19.45 27.72 -79.11
CA ILE A 167 20.44 28.82 -79.19
C ILE A 167 20.15 29.87 -78.07
N LEU A 168 21.18 30.65 -77.66
CA LEU A 168 21.27 31.95 -76.93
C LEU A 168 19.97 32.66 -76.39
N THR A 169 19.91 33.41 -75.27
CA THR A 169 20.81 33.82 -74.13
C THR A 169 19.89 34.31 -72.93
N GLU A 170 20.18 35.14 -71.88
CA GLU A 170 21.27 36.08 -71.53
C GLU A 170 21.49 36.33 -69.99
N PHE A 171 21.27 37.54 -69.44
CA PHE A 171 21.89 38.05 -68.19
C PHE A 171 20.92 38.52 -67.06
N MET A 172 21.36 38.32 -65.79
CA MET A 172 21.12 39.07 -64.53
C MET A 172 19.73 39.61 -64.08
N GLY A 173 19.35 39.27 -62.82
CA GLY A 173 19.01 40.26 -61.78
C GLY A 173 17.61 40.22 -61.13
N GLY A 174 17.52 40.65 -59.85
CA GLY A 174 16.33 41.40 -59.37
C GLY A 174 15.43 40.78 -58.28
N THR A 175 15.75 41.13 -57.03
CA THR A 175 14.92 41.13 -55.81
C THR A 175 13.43 41.57 -55.88
N ALA A 176 12.58 40.84 -55.14
CA ALA A 176 11.65 41.30 -54.08
C ALA A 176 10.39 42.20 -54.32
N SER A 177 9.31 41.78 -53.62
CA SER A 177 8.39 42.60 -52.78
C SER A 177 7.18 43.38 -53.34
N LYS A 178 6.07 43.28 -52.55
CA LYS A 178 4.85 44.13 -52.48
C LYS A 178 3.86 44.05 -53.66
N ALA A 179 2.55 44.35 -53.50
CA ALA A 179 1.60 44.29 -52.36
C ALA A 179 0.18 44.67 -52.88
N VAL A 180 -0.87 44.62 -52.02
CA VAL A 180 -2.20 45.29 -52.18
C VAL A 180 -3.14 44.66 -53.25
N SER A 181 -4.47 44.45 -53.06
CA SER A 181 -5.36 44.38 -51.87
C SER A 181 -6.82 44.00 -52.26
N VAL A 182 -7.72 43.89 -51.27
CA VAL A 182 -9.19 44.21 -51.34
C VAL A 182 -10.19 43.16 -51.92
N SER A 183 -10.84 42.48 -50.95
CA SER A 183 -12.31 42.31 -50.71
C SER A 183 -13.27 41.38 -51.50
N SER A 184 -14.31 41.00 -50.72
CA SER A 184 -15.75 40.76 -51.07
C SER A 184 -16.22 39.46 -51.74
N GLY A 185 -17.24 38.83 -51.12
CA GLY A 185 -18.22 37.90 -51.72
C GLY A 185 -19.32 38.63 -52.52
N PRO A 186 -20.49 38.02 -52.82
CA PRO A 186 -21.38 37.21 -51.95
C PRO A 186 -21.56 35.75 -52.44
N GLU A 187 -22.36 34.80 -51.89
CA GLU A 187 -23.55 34.75 -50.98
C GLU A 187 -24.94 34.90 -51.67
N VAL A 188 -25.98 34.19 -51.13
CA VAL A 188 -27.42 34.05 -51.53
C VAL A 188 -27.76 33.49 -52.94
N ASP A 189 -28.89 32.80 -53.24
CA ASP A 189 -30.05 32.19 -52.52
C ASP A 189 -30.31 30.76 -53.12
N ASP A 190 -31.02 29.73 -52.60
CA ASP A 190 -31.85 29.40 -51.41
C ASP A 190 -33.42 29.39 -51.54
N GLU A 191 -34.09 28.78 -50.54
CA GLU A 191 -35.53 28.50 -50.25
C GLU A 191 -36.17 27.20 -50.85
N ILE A 192 -36.67 26.17 -50.12
CA ILE A 192 -37.56 25.97 -48.93
C ILE A 192 -39.05 25.67 -49.30
N TYR A 193 -39.65 24.73 -48.53
CA TYR A 193 -41.07 24.49 -48.12
C TYR A 193 -41.64 23.09 -48.48
N ASP A 194 -42.35 22.35 -47.62
CA ASP A 194 -42.83 22.50 -46.22
C ASP A 194 -42.85 21.05 -45.55
N THR A 195 -43.39 20.61 -44.39
CA THR A 195 -44.44 21.02 -43.42
C THR A 195 -44.20 20.40 -42.02
N PHE A 196 -44.74 21.01 -40.96
CA PHE A 196 -44.71 20.60 -39.53
C PHE A 196 -46.13 20.29 -38.99
N PRO A 197 -46.35 19.56 -37.85
CA PRO A 197 -46.25 20.19 -36.52
C PRO A 197 -45.85 19.26 -35.33
N SER A 198 -45.77 19.87 -34.14
CA SER A 198 -45.01 19.39 -32.97
C SER A 198 -45.85 19.19 -31.69
N LYS A 199 -45.30 18.41 -30.74
CA LYS A 199 -45.47 18.59 -29.28
C LYS A 199 -44.25 18.04 -28.52
N ALA A 200 -43.93 18.62 -27.36
CA ALA A 200 -42.65 18.40 -26.68
C ALA A 200 -42.78 18.13 -25.17
N VAL A 201 -41.84 17.35 -24.62
CA VAL A 201 -41.46 17.30 -23.20
C VAL A 201 -39.92 17.21 -23.12
N VAL A 202 -39.35 17.79 -22.06
CA VAL A 202 -37.91 18.04 -21.88
C VAL A 202 -37.12 16.77 -21.53
N MET A 203 -35.93 16.63 -22.12
CA MET A 203 -34.83 15.78 -21.64
C MET A 203 -33.71 16.67 -21.07
N LEU A 204 -33.08 16.27 -19.96
CA LEU A 204 -31.86 16.92 -19.44
C LEU A 204 -30.64 16.11 -19.89
N SER A 205 -29.68 16.80 -20.53
CA SER A 205 -28.44 16.20 -21.04
C SER A 205 -27.36 16.07 -19.97
N PRO A 206 -26.47 15.06 -20.05
CA PRO A 206 -25.21 15.08 -19.31
C PRO A 206 -24.37 16.32 -19.70
N THR A 207 -23.89 17.08 -18.72
CA THR A 207 -23.10 18.30 -18.99
C THR A 207 -21.71 17.94 -19.47
N ALA A 208 -21.45 18.08 -20.78
CA ALA A 208 -20.11 17.98 -21.33
C ALA A 208 -19.22 19.11 -20.76
N ILE A 209 -18.22 18.74 -19.96
CA ILE A 209 -17.28 19.69 -19.36
C ILE A 209 -16.35 20.21 -20.46
N ARG A 210 -16.68 21.38 -21.02
CA ARG A 210 -15.73 22.15 -21.84
C ARG A 210 -14.63 22.71 -20.92
N PRO A 211 -13.34 22.41 -21.14
CA PRO A 211 -12.27 23.11 -20.45
C PRO A 211 -12.22 24.56 -20.94
N VAL A 212 -12.59 25.51 -20.08
CA VAL A 212 -12.36 26.93 -20.33
C VAL A 212 -10.88 27.21 -20.10
N PHE A 213 -10.12 27.30 -21.20
CA PHE A 213 -8.75 27.81 -21.18
C PHE A 213 -8.79 29.33 -21.11
N GLU A 214 -8.64 29.91 -19.91
CA GLU A 214 -8.25 31.31 -19.78
C GLU A 214 -6.77 31.44 -20.19
N LEU A 215 -6.53 32.28 -21.20
CA LEU A 215 -5.21 32.66 -21.68
C LEU A 215 -4.72 33.85 -20.84
N GLU A 216 -4.01 33.60 -19.75
CA GLU A 216 -3.09 34.60 -19.22
C GLU A 216 -1.90 34.69 -20.18
N ALA A 217 -1.79 35.84 -20.86
CA ALA A 217 -0.77 36.08 -21.86
C ALA A 217 0.45 36.78 -21.22
N ASP A 218 1.52 36.03 -20.97
CA ASP A 218 2.82 36.59 -20.60
C ASP A 218 3.37 37.42 -21.78
N GLY A 219 3.32 38.75 -21.63
CA GLY A 219 3.85 39.69 -22.61
C GLY A 219 5.37 39.70 -22.59
N ALA A 220 6.00 39.07 -23.58
CA ALA A 220 7.41 39.27 -23.85
C ALA A 220 7.63 40.66 -24.48
N ASP A 221 8.33 41.55 -23.78
CA ASP A 221 8.94 42.74 -24.38
C ASP A 221 10.47 42.59 -24.29
N SER A 222 11.14 42.78 -25.42
CA SER A 222 12.56 42.48 -25.59
C SER A 222 13.31 43.72 -26.05
N ARG A 223 14.14 44.28 -25.17
CA ARG A 223 15.13 45.29 -25.53
C ARG A 223 16.47 45.02 -24.83
N SER A 224 17.53 45.32 -25.58
CA SER A 224 18.92 45.36 -25.15
C SER A 224 19.11 46.49 -24.11
N ASP A 225 20.15 46.50 -23.29
CA ASP A 225 21.54 46.73 -23.73
C ASP A 225 22.59 46.02 -22.86
N ASP A 226 23.85 46.20 -23.29
CA ASP A 226 25.07 45.51 -22.86
C ASP A 226 25.83 46.30 -21.76
N VAL A 227 27.09 45.91 -21.51
CA VAL A 227 28.15 46.59 -20.74
C VAL A 227 28.26 46.22 -19.25
N SER A 228 29.52 46.19 -18.83
CA SER A 228 30.09 45.49 -17.67
C SER A 228 30.48 46.42 -16.51
N GLU A 229 31.07 45.79 -15.48
CA GLU A 229 32.06 46.37 -14.56
C GLU A 229 31.61 47.27 -13.39
N THR A 230 32.62 47.63 -12.60
CA THR A 230 32.58 48.13 -11.21
C THR A 230 33.68 49.21 -11.07
N PRO A 231 34.15 49.67 -9.89
CA PRO A 231 33.48 50.00 -8.63
C PRO A 231 33.81 51.42 -8.10
N ARG A 232 32.98 51.93 -7.16
CA ARG A 232 33.33 52.83 -6.02
C ARG A 232 33.82 54.28 -6.24
N MET A 233 33.54 55.08 -5.19
CA MET A 233 34.22 56.32 -4.75
C MET A 233 33.99 57.61 -5.58
N SER A 234 33.92 58.82 -4.98
CA SER A 234 34.00 59.22 -3.55
C SER A 234 33.46 60.64 -3.28
N SER A 235 33.07 60.92 -2.01
CA SER A 235 33.17 62.24 -1.31
C SER A 235 32.34 63.44 -1.85
N THR A 236 31.88 64.46 -1.10
CA THR A 236 31.85 64.92 0.33
C THR A 236 30.89 66.16 0.38
N PRO A 237 30.74 67.00 1.46
CA PRO A 237 31.28 67.00 2.84
C PRO A 237 30.24 67.21 3.99
N SER A 238 30.77 67.30 5.22
CA SER A 238 30.18 67.82 6.48
C SER A 238 29.19 66.91 7.28
N GLY A 239 29.42 66.62 8.57
CA GLY A 239 30.66 66.83 9.37
C GLY A 239 30.61 66.36 10.84
N VAL A 240 31.69 65.68 11.29
CA VAL A 240 32.49 65.93 12.52
C VAL A 240 31.78 66.03 13.91
N SER A 241 32.13 65.29 14.99
CA SER A 241 33.05 64.14 15.18
C SER A 241 33.00 63.48 16.60
N GLY A 242 32.89 62.14 16.67
CA GLY A 242 33.49 61.19 17.66
C GLY A 242 33.14 61.27 19.17
N PRO A 243 33.73 60.39 20.03
CA PRO A 243 34.29 59.05 19.80
C PRO A 243 33.68 57.95 20.74
N SER A 244 34.36 56.82 20.94
CA SER A 244 33.84 55.56 21.55
C SER A 244 34.27 55.28 23.01
N SER A 245 33.38 54.67 23.83
CA SER A 245 33.75 53.69 24.89
C SER A 245 32.54 52.93 25.47
N LEU A 246 32.81 51.83 26.19
CA LEU A 246 31.90 51.19 27.15
C LEU A 246 32.20 51.72 28.56
N THR A 247 31.19 52.18 29.30
CA THR A 247 31.24 52.34 30.77
C THR A 247 29.84 52.37 31.39
N SER A 248 29.77 52.13 32.70
CA SER A 248 28.55 52.16 33.52
C SER A 248 28.51 53.40 34.44
N THR A 249 27.51 53.45 35.32
CA THR A 249 27.25 54.46 36.38
C THR A 249 26.63 55.79 35.93
N GLY A 250 25.88 56.42 36.85
CA GLY A 250 25.21 57.72 36.70
C GLY A 250 24.84 58.31 38.06
N PRO A 251 24.13 59.46 38.12
CA PRO A 251 23.57 60.06 39.36
C PRO A 251 22.18 59.47 39.68
N SER A 252 21.67 59.35 40.91
CA SER A 252 21.74 60.18 42.14
C SER A 252 20.93 61.50 42.03
N ASN A 253 20.23 62.00 43.06
CA ASN A 253 20.13 61.56 44.47
C ASN A 253 18.85 62.10 45.18
N LEU A 254 18.69 61.77 46.48
CA LEU A 254 17.63 62.18 47.46
C LEU A 254 16.37 61.28 47.47
N ARG A 255 16.02 60.46 48.50
CA ARG A 255 16.03 60.54 50.01
C ARG A 255 14.80 61.29 50.56
N GLU A 256 14.14 60.89 51.67
CA GLU A 256 14.35 59.82 52.69
C GLU A 256 12.98 59.55 53.41
N SER A 257 12.72 58.66 54.39
CA SER A 257 13.39 57.62 55.23
C SER A 257 12.27 56.69 55.83
N ILE A 258 12.35 55.73 56.79
CA ILE A 258 13.38 55.02 57.60
C ILE A 258 12.77 53.67 58.16
N GLU A 259 13.60 52.69 58.58
CA GLU A 259 13.50 51.60 59.62
C GLU A 259 12.12 50.94 60.05
N GLU A 260 11.99 49.72 60.62
CA GLU A 260 12.92 48.63 61.02
C GLU A 260 12.23 47.24 61.25
N THR A 261 12.97 46.14 60.99
CA THR A 261 12.94 44.78 61.64
C THR A 261 11.74 43.78 61.65
N ASN A 262 12.15 42.51 61.83
CA ASN A 262 11.50 41.38 62.54
C ASN A 262 10.34 40.52 61.92
N LEU A 263 10.73 39.28 61.52
CA LEU A 263 10.23 37.95 61.95
C LEU A 263 8.89 37.87 62.74
N PRO A 264 8.01 36.84 62.53
CA PRO A 264 8.42 35.43 62.73
C PRO A 264 7.71 34.27 61.96
N PHE A 265 8.36 33.10 62.02
CA PHE A 265 7.88 31.70 62.10
C PHE A 265 6.58 31.21 61.41
N ASP A 266 6.75 30.43 60.32
CA ASP A 266 6.84 28.95 60.30
C ASP A 266 5.67 28.01 60.75
N MET A 267 5.65 26.83 60.10
CA MET A 267 5.07 25.52 60.50
C MET A 267 3.55 25.22 60.44
N LEU A 268 3.28 23.90 60.32
CA LEU A 268 2.06 23.12 60.63
C LEU A 268 0.80 23.34 59.74
N LYS A 269 0.08 22.37 59.13
CA LYS A 269 -0.10 20.89 59.26
C LYS A 269 -0.87 20.47 60.52
N ALA A 270 -1.88 19.57 60.52
CA ALA A 270 -2.37 18.64 59.49
C ALA A 270 -3.81 18.09 59.79
N VAL A 271 -4.17 16.95 59.18
CA VAL A 271 -5.17 15.94 59.61
C VAL A 271 -6.62 16.10 59.10
N SER A 272 -6.96 15.30 58.09
CA SER A 272 -8.30 14.69 57.87
C SER A 272 -8.61 13.62 58.93
N PRO A 273 -9.89 13.36 59.30
CA PRO A 273 -10.66 12.35 58.54
C PRO A 273 -12.21 12.48 58.55
N SER A 274 -12.85 11.57 57.79
CA SER A 274 -14.16 10.92 58.03
C SER A 274 -15.47 11.75 58.09
N SER A 275 -16.68 11.16 57.97
CA SER A 275 -17.17 10.10 57.07
C SER A 275 -18.71 9.98 57.13
N SER A 276 -19.38 9.92 55.96
CA SER A 276 -20.61 9.13 55.64
C SER A 276 -21.93 9.21 56.47
N LEU A 277 -23.05 9.27 55.72
CA LEU A 277 -24.37 8.60 55.89
C LEU A 277 -25.62 9.28 56.53
N SER A 278 -26.77 8.96 55.87
CA SER A 278 -28.17 8.79 56.35
C SER A 278 -29.20 9.95 56.49
N SER A 279 -30.11 10.04 55.49
CA SER A 279 -31.60 9.95 55.55
C SER A 279 -32.54 10.91 56.33
N LEU A 280 -33.48 11.53 55.58
CA LEU A 280 -34.95 11.72 55.82
C LEU A 280 -35.42 12.61 57.02
N PRO A 281 -36.66 13.21 57.07
CA PRO A 281 -37.97 12.66 56.62
C PRO A 281 -39.05 13.64 56.03
N THR A 282 -40.32 13.21 56.02
CA THR A 282 -41.60 13.75 55.46
C THR A 282 -42.53 14.38 56.55
N PRO A 283 -43.91 14.54 56.49
CA PRO A 283 -44.98 14.60 55.44
C PRO A 283 -46.13 15.67 55.66
N ALA A 284 -47.28 15.54 54.92
CA ALA A 284 -48.71 15.80 55.34
C ALA A 284 -49.38 17.19 55.02
N LYS A 285 -50.73 17.36 54.83
CA LYS A 285 -51.94 16.48 54.72
C LYS A 285 -53.16 17.22 54.04
N SER A 286 -54.35 16.59 53.91
CA SER A 286 -55.58 17.10 53.24
C SER A 286 -56.92 16.79 53.95
N THR A 287 -58.04 17.48 53.62
CA THR A 287 -59.46 17.14 54.02
C THR A 287 -60.58 17.91 53.25
N THR A 288 -61.86 17.46 53.35
CA THR A 288 -63.14 17.97 52.74
C THR A 288 -64.35 17.59 53.66
N PRO A 289 -65.69 17.62 53.37
CA PRO A 289 -66.52 17.96 52.16
C PRO A 289 -67.92 18.68 52.42
N GLN A 290 -68.86 18.64 51.43
CA GLN A 290 -70.36 18.81 51.49
C GLN A 290 -70.97 20.24 51.62
N ASN A 291 -72.23 20.57 51.20
CA ASN A 291 -73.40 19.76 50.76
C ASN A 291 -74.44 20.50 49.82
N LEU A 292 -75.46 19.76 49.33
CA LEU A 292 -76.83 20.13 48.81
C LEU A 292 -77.11 20.46 47.31
N LYS A 293 -78.42 20.48 46.95
CA LYS A 293 -79.06 20.17 45.62
C LYS A 293 -79.87 21.38 45.04
N ILE A 294 -80.45 21.42 43.82
CA ILE A 294 -81.65 20.69 43.29
C ILE A 294 -81.87 20.93 41.75
N GLN A 295 -82.20 19.85 40.99
CA GLN A 295 -83.09 19.62 39.79
C GLN A 295 -83.33 20.68 38.66
N ALA A 296 -83.83 20.33 37.44
CA ALA A 296 -83.79 19.11 36.57
C ALA A 296 -84.54 19.33 35.22
N ALA A 297 -84.12 18.64 34.13
CA ALA A 297 -84.91 18.09 32.98
C ALA A 297 -83.91 17.58 31.90
N LEU A 298 -83.85 16.32 31.43
CA LEU A 298 -84.80 15.42 30.73
C LEU A 298 -84.99 15.72 29.22
N GLU A 299 -84.33 14.94 28.35
CA GLU A 299 -84.95 13.99 27.38
C GLU A 299 -83.96 13.34 26.38
N THR A 300 -84.26 12.09 25.96
CA THR A 300 -83.80 11.34 24.76
C THR A 300 -84.89 10.29 24.47
N PRO A 301 -85.26 9.93 23.21
CA PRO A 301 -84.41 9.34 22.15
C PRO A 301 -84.86 9.86 20.74
N PRO A 302 -84.87 9.12 19.59
CA PRO A 302 -84.17 7.91 19.13
C PRO A 302 -83.37 8.14 17.81
N ALA A 303 -82.97 7.07 17.11
CA ALA A 303 -82.16 7.14 15.88
C ALA A 303 -82.95 7.02 14.57
N MET A 304 -82.52 7.74 13.52
CA MET A 304 -82.95 7.57 12.12
C MET A 304 -81.78 7.79 11.13
N LYS A 305 -81.89 7.22 9.92
CA LYS A 305 -81.03 7.46 8.74
C LYS A 305 -81.95 7.80 7.54
N PRO A 306 -81.40 8.20 6.36
CA PRO A 306 -80.63 9.40 6.04
C PRO A 306 -81.45 10.32 5.08
N PRO A 307 -80.92 11.48 4.65
CA PRO A 307 -80.45 11.54 3.24
C PRO A 307 -79.19 12.41 3.01
N LYS A 308 -78.73 12.48 1.75
CA LYS A 308 -77.48 13.12 1.30
C LYS A 308 -77.64 14.63 1.05
N ALA A 309 -76.62 15.44 1.38
CA ALA A 309 -76.31 16.69 0.66
C ALA A 309 -74.88 17.23 0.91
N ILE A 310 -74.04 17.16 -0.13
CA ILE A 310 -73.01 18.15 -0.57
C ILE A 310 -71.80 18.43 0.38
N PRO A 311 -70.57 18.65 -0.16
CA PRO A 311 -69.35 18.65 0.66
C PRO A 311 -69.10 19.95 1.45
N LYS A 312 -68.37 19.83 2.57
CA LYS A 312 -67.76 20.94 3.31
C LYS A 312 -66.22 20.84 3.26
N PRO A 313 -65.49 21.96 3.38
CA PRO A 313 -64.09 22.04 2.96
C PRO A 313 -63.14 21.17 3.79
N ALA A 314 -62.04 20.75 3.16
CA ALA A 314 -61.05 19.88 3.76
C ALA A 314 -60.47 20.47 5.06
N GLN A 315 -60.67 19.74 6.16
CA GLN A 315 -59.95 20.03 7.41
C GLN A 315 -58.45 19.88 7.16
N ARG A 316 -57.65 20.83 7.66
CA ARG A 316 -56.19 20.74 7.64
C ARG A 316 -55.76 19.43 8.32
N ARG A 317 -55.24 18.46 7.55
CA ARG A 317 -54.42 17.39 8.13
C ARG A 317 -53.23 18.07 8.80
N THR A 318 -53.15 17.95 10.12
CA THR A 318 -51.95 18.34 10.87
C THR A 318 -50.80 17.47 10.38
N VAL A 319 -49.88 18.07 9.62
CA VAL A 319 -48.68 17.38 9.14
C VAL A 319 -47.92 16.87 10.36
N PRO A 320 -47.61 15.57 10.47
CA PRO A 320 -46.77 15.05 11.54
C PRO A 320 -45.43 15.79 11.55
N LYS A 321 -44.91 16.13 12.73
CA LYS A 321 -43.52 16.60 12.83
C LYS A 321 -42.63 15.49 12.28
N GLY A 322 -41.76 15.83 11.32
CA GLY A 322 -40.84 14.86 10.72
C GLY A 322 -39.97 14.23 11.80
N ARG A 323 -40.12 12.91 11.98
CA ARG A 323 -39.19 12.08 12.74
C ARG A 323 -38.02 11.80 11.80
N MET A 324 -36.78 11.99 12.25
CA MET A 324 -35.63 11.44 11.53
C MET A 324 -35.81 9.92 11.45
N LEU A 325 -35.62 9.36 10.26
CA LEU A 325 -35.49 7.91 10.13
C LEU A 325 -34.20 7.51 10.87
N ARG A 326 -34.31 6.53 11.77
CA ARG A 326 -33.14 5.93 12.42
C ARG A 326 -32.73 4.71 11.60
N PHE A 327 -31.51 4.22 11.77
CA PHE A 327 -31.07 3.01 11.07
C PHE A 327 -31.97 1.78 11.35
N ALA A 328 -32.51 1.69 12.57
CA ALA A 328 -33.50 0.68 12.97
C ALA A 328 -34.91 0.86 12.38
N ASP A 329 -35.18 1.95 11.66
CA ASP A 329 -36.41 2.18 10.89
C ASP A 329 -36.24 1.83 9.39
N LEU A 330 -35.06 1.31 8.98
CA LEU A 330 -34.72 0.91 7.60
C LEU A 330 -35.03 -0.58 7.33
N SER A 331 -35.00 -0.98 6.05
CA SER A 331 -35.32 -2.35 5.62
C SER A 331 -34.06 -3.18 5.29
N PRO A 332 -33.92 -4.41 5.82
CA PRO A 332 -32.83 -5.32 5.46
C PRO A 332 -33.02 -5.92 4.06
N ARG A 333 -31.97 -6.56 3.53
CA ARG A 333 -31.92 -7.31 2.25
C ARG A 333 -32.13 -6.51 0.96
N THR A 334 -32.42 -5.20 1.02
CA THR A 334 -32.67 -4.36 -0.17
C THR A 334 -31.46 -4.24 -1.10
N SER A 335 -30.23 -4.37 -0.58
CA SER A 335 -28.97 -4.28 -1.34
C SER A 335 -28.41 -5.66 -1.75
N ILE A 336 -29.18 -6.73 -1.55
CA ILE A 336 -28.78 -8.11 -1.85
C ILE A 336 -29.45 -8.54 -3.16
N PRO A 337 -28.69 -8.72 -4.26
CA PRO A 337 -29.28 -9.08 -5.56
C PRO A 337 -29.97 -10.44 -5.49
N THR A 338 -31.28 -10.47 -5.76
CA THR A 338 -32.12 -11.69 -5.66
C THR A 338 -31.73 -12.78 -6.66
N ASN A 339 -31.03 -12.40 -7.72
CA ASN A 339 -30.54 -13.24 -8.82
C ASN A 339 -29.06 -13.66 -8.67
N LEU A 340 -28.39 -13.33 -7.55
CA LEU A 340 -27.01 -13.74 -7.29
C LEU A 340 -26.95 -14.81 -6.18
N PRO A 341 -26.32 -15.99 -6.41
CA PRO A 341 -26.21 -17.01 -5.37
C PRO A 341 -25.43 -16.50 -4.13
N PRO A 342 -25.83 -16.88 -2.89
CA PRO A 342 -25.20 -16.39 -1.66
C PRO A 342 -23.67 -16.61 -1.59
N THR A 343 -23.18 -17.72 -2.12
CA THR A 343 -21.74 -18.04 -2.23
C THR A 343 -21.00 -17.06 -3.15
N ILE A 344 -21.58 -16.68 -4.28
CA ILE A 344 -20.98 -15.71 -5.21
C ILE A 344 -21.04 -14.29 -4.62
N LEU A 345 -22.11 -13.96 -3.90
CA LEU A 345 -22.21 -12.70 -3.14
C LEU A 345 -21.14 -12.64 -2.03
N ALA A 346 -20.92 -13.75 -1.32
CA ALA A 346 -19.88 -13.88 -0.31
C ALA A 346 -18.48 -13.73 -0.90
N GLN A 347 -18.16 -14.45 -1.98
CA GLN A 347 -16.88 -14.32 -2.71
C GLN A 347 -16.62 -12.87 -3.16
N GLN A 348 -17.64 -12.17 -3.68
CA GLN A 348 -17.53 -10.75 -4.03
C GLN A 348 -17.30 -9.85 -2.80
N GLY A 349 -17.85 -10.20 -1.64
CA GLY A 349 -17.59 -9.50 -0.37
C GLY A 349 -16.18 -9.77 0.19
N VAL A 350 -15.72 -11.01 0.13
CA VAL A 350 -14.37 -11.45 0.54
C VAL A 350 -13.31 -10.72 -0.31
N HIS A 351 -13.49 -10.71 -1.63
CA HIS A 351 -12.62 -9.96 -2.54
C HIS A 351 -12.68 -8.44 -2.32
N ALA A 352 -13.84 -7.88 -1.97
CA ALA A 352 -13.96 -6.46 -1.64
C ALA A 352 -13.24 -6.09 -0.33
N ALA A 353 -13.20 -6.98 0.66
CA ALA A 353 -12.43 -6.78 1.89
C ALA A 353 -10.91 -6.75 1.61
N TYR A 354 -10.38 -7.72 0.85
CA TYR A 354 -8.99 -7.68 0.39
C TYR A 354 -8.70 -6.44 -0.48
N SER A 355 -9.63 -6.06 -1.37
CA SER A 355 -9.58 -4.81 -2.16
C SER A 355 -9.72 -3.53 -1.33
N SER A 356 -9.84 -3.64 0.00
CA SER A 356 -9.86 -2.54 0.97
C SER A 356 -8.74 -2.67 2.03
N ARG A 357 -7.84 -3.66 1.93
CA ARG A 357 -6.93 -4.11 3.00
C ARG A 357 -7.65 -4.29 4.35
N LEU A 358 -8.69 -5.13 4.34
CA LEU A 358 -9.37 -5.63 5.54
C LEU A 358 -9.42 -7.15 5.48
N ASN A 359 -9.13 -7.82 6.59
CA ASN A 359 -9.21 -9.28 6.65
C ASN A 359 -10.69 -9.71 6.58
N PRO A 360 -11.14 -10.46 5.56
CA PRO A 360 -12.54 -10.84 5.40
C PRO A 360 -13.09 -11.74 6.51
N PHE A 361 -12.23 -12.43 7.25
CA PHE A 361 -12.55 -13.43 8.26
C PHE A 361 -12.27 -12.98 9.71
N ALA A 362 -11.62 -11.82 9.90
CA ALA A 362 -11.27 -11.28 11.22
C ALA A 362 -11.67 -9.81 11.38
N LEU A 363 -11.92 -9.39 12.62
CA LEU A 363 -12.10 -7.98 12.95
C LEU A 363 -10.77 -7.23 12.77
N HIS A 364 -10.83 -5.99 12.27
CA HIS A 364 -9.74 -5.03 12.42
C HIS A 364 -9.56 -4.70 13.92
N PRO A 365 -8.35 -4.35 14.42
CA PRO A 365 -8.14 -4.03 15.84
C PRO A 365 -9.10 -2.96 16.39
N ASP A 366 -9.34 -1.89 15.63
CA ASP A 366 -10.37 -0.86 15.97
C ASP A 366 -11.79 -1.44 16.04
N GLU A 367 -12.18 -2.34 15.13
CA GLU A 367 -13.50 -2.99 15.14
C GLU A 367 -13.64 -3.89 16.37
N TYR A 368 -12.59 -4.67 16.68
CA TYR A 368 -12.53 -5.50 17.88
C TYR A 368 -12.64 -4.67 19.17
N GLN A 369 -11.88 -3.57 19.29
CA GLN A 369 -11.95 -2.69 20.46
C GLN A 369 -13.31 -1.99 20.60
N LEU A 370 -13.97 -1.67 19.48
CA LEU A 370 -15.32 -1.10 19.45
C LEU A 370 -16.41 -2.14 19.81
N LEU A 371 -16.23 -3.41 19.43
CA LEU A 371 -17.29 -4.42 19.46
C LEU A 371 -17.17 -5.47 20.58
N ARG A 372 -15.99 -5.73 21.15
CA ARG A 372 -15.78 -6.89 22.06
C ARG A 372 -16.67 -6.92 23.30
N ASN A 373 -17.18 -5.76 23.74
CA ASN A 373 -18.13 -5.62 24.85
C ASN A 373 -19.61 -5.78 24.43
N HIS A 374 -19.91 -5.79 23.12
CA HIS A 374 -21.25 -5.71 22.56
C HIS A 374 -21.64 -6.95 21.73
N ILE A 375 -20.66 -7.76 21.30
CA ILE A 375 -20.88 -8.98 20.51
C ILE A 375 -20.13 -10.18 21.11
N CYS A 376 -20.65 -11.37 20.84
CA CYS A 376 -19.98 -12.65 21.09
C CYS A 376 -19.37 -13.20 19.79
N HIS A 377 -18.50 -14.21 19.88
CA HIS A 377 -17.85 -14.86 18.71
C HIS A 377 -18.84 -15.25 17.59
N LEU A 378 -20.04 -15.72 17.94
CA LEU A 378 -21.06 -16.09 16.95
C LEU A 378 -21.47 -14.89 16.08
N HIS A 379 -21.68 -13.73 16.69
CA HIS A 379 -22.10 -12.49 16.02
C HIS A 379 -20.98 -11.87 15.15
N VAL A 380 -19.70 -12.19 15.39
CA VAL A 380 -18.57 -11.72 14.57
C VAL A 380 -18.77 -12.10 13.10
N SER A 381 -19.17 -13.35 12.83
CA SER A 381 -19.43 -13.85 11.47
C SER A 381 -20.51 -13.01 10.74
N ALA A 382 -21.55 -12.58 11.45
CA ALA A 382 -22.61 -11.73 10.89
C ALA A 382 -22.11 -10.31 10.60
N TYR A 383 -21.35 -9.72 11.52
CA TYR A 383 -20.74 -8.40 11.33
C TYR A 383 -19.79 -8.39 10.13
N LEU A 384 -18.87 -9.36 10.05
CA LEU A 384 -17.93 -9.50 8.93
C LEU A 384 -18.65 -9.68 7.61
N ASN A 385 -19.67 -10.55 7.54
CA ASN A 385 -20.52 -10.71 6.36
C ASN A 385 -21.17 -9.38 5.92
N ILE A 386 -21.69 -8.59 6.85
CA ILE A 386 -22.34 -7.31 6.56
C ILE A 386 -21.31 -6.28 6.08
N ARG A 387 -20.20 -6.09 6.81
CA ARG A 387 -19.08 -5.22 6.43
C ARG A 387 -18.55 -5.55 5.04
N ASN A 388 -18.29 -6.83 4.76
CA ASN A 388 -17.83 -7.32 3.47
C ASN A 388 -18.86 -7.04 2.35
N ARG A 389 -20.17 -7.15 2.63
CA ARG A 389 -21.24 -6.77 1.69
C ARG A 389 -21.35 -5.25 1.46
N ILE A 390 -21.07 -4.41 2.46
CA ILE A 390 -21.00 -2.94 2.32
C ILE A 390 -19.79 -2.54 1.47
N LEU A 391 -18.60 -3.07 1.78
CA LEU A 391 -17.38 -2.85 0.98
C LEU A 391 -17.57 -3.23 -0.48
N ARG A 392 -18.29 -4.32 -0.77
CA ARG A 392 -18.64 -4.76 -2.12
C ARG A 392 -19.44 -3.71 -2.91
N LEU A 393 -20.28 -2.90 -2.27
CA LEU A 393 -21.00 -1.82 -2.96
C LEU A 393 -20.02 -0.76 -3.46
N TRP A 394 -19.16 -0.26 -2.55
CA TRP A 394 -18.14 0.73 -2.85
C TRP A 394 -17.13 0.26 -3.91
N VAL A 395 -16.52 -0.91 -3.71
CA VAL A 395 -15.50 -1.49 -4.60
C VAL A 395 -16.06 -1.76 -6.01
N ARG A 396 -17.38 -1.99 -6.16
CA ARG A 396 -18.03 -2.16 -7.48
C ARG A 396 -18.40 -0.85 -8.16
N ASN A 397 -18.51 0.26 -7.45
CA ASN A 397 -18.89 1.57 -8.01
C ASN A 397 -18.35 2.76 -7.17
N PRO A 398 -17.04 3.04 -7.19
CA PRO A 398 -16.43 4.12 -6.40
C PRO A 398 -16.78 5.54 -6.89
N LEU A 399 -17.62 5.67 -7.93
CA LEU A 399 -18.15 6.93 -8.45
C LEU A 399 -19.38 7.43 -7.68
N VAL A 400 -19.98 6.60 -6.81
CA VAL A 400 -21.16 6.95 -6.01
C VAL A 400 -20.91 6.55 -4.57
N SER A 401 -21.22 7.46 -3.63
CA SER A 401 -21.11 7.15 -2.20
C SER A 401 -22.20 6.17 -1.77
N VAL A 402 -21.81 5.14 -1.02
CA VAL A 402 -22.74 4.19 -0.38
C VAL A 402 -23.53 4.92 0.70
N THR A 403 -24.84 4.73 0.70
CA THR A 403 -25.79 5.32 1.66
C THR A 403 -26.02 4.43 2.89
N ALA A 404 -26.60 5.02 3.96
CA ALA A 404 -27.03 4.26 5.13
C ALA A 404 -28.16 3.27 4.80
N GLU A 405 -29.07 3.66 3.91
CA GLU A 405 -30.14 2.84 3.33
C GLU A 405 -29.59 1.60 2.63
N GLU A 406 -28.55 1.77 1.80
CA GLU A 406 -27.89 0.65 1.12
C GLU A 406 -27.11 -0.24 2.10
N ALA A 407 -26.47 0.34 3.11
CA ALA A 407 -25.75 -0.42 4.13
C ALA A 407 -26.71 -1.25 5.01
N ALA A 408 -27.86 -0.70 5.39
CA ALA A 408 -28.95 -1.43 6.04
C ALA A 408 -29.43 -2.60 5.17
N GLY A 409 -29.53 -2.36 3.86
CA GLY A 409 -29.86 -3.38 2.86
C GLY A 409 -28.88 -4.55 2.76
N CYS A 410 -27.65 -4.44 3.31
CA CYS A 410 -26.68 -5.54 3.38
C CYS A 410 -26.89 -6.49 4.58
N ALA A 411 -27.81 -6.19 5.51
CA ALA A 411 -28.22 -7.11 6.58
C ALA A 411 -29.17 -8.21 6.05
N LEU A 412 -29.02 -9.46 6.49
CA LEU A 412 -29.94 -10.54 6.11
C LEU A 412 -31.28 -10.54 6.88
N ALA A 413 -31.34 -9.87 8.04
CA ALA A 413 -32.52 -9.82 8.90
C ALA A 413 -32.49 -8.56 9.79
N SER A 414 -33.65 -8.11 10.28
CA SER A 414 -33.79 -6.87 11.05
C SER A 414 -32.98 -6.87 12.36
N ARG A 415 -32.78 -8.04 12.99
CA ARG A 415 -31.90 -8.21 14.18
C ARG A 415 -30.43 -7.84 13.93
N TRP A 416 -30.00 -7.73 12.68
CA TRP A 416 -28.63 -7.37 12.32
C TRP A 416 -28.47 -5.91 11.87
N LEU A 417 -29.54 -5.10 11.86
CA LEU A 417 -29.45 -3.69 11.46
C LEU A 417 -28.49 -2.88 12.33
N GLY A 418 -28.39 -3.17 13.64
CA GLY A 418 -27.40 -2.53 14.53
C GLY A 418 -25.94 -2.87 14.16
N LEU A 419 -25.67 -4.07 13.63
CA LEU A 419 -24.34 -4.42 13.11
C LEU A 419 -24.03 -3.68 11.81
N ALA A 420 -25.03 -3.47 10.95
CA ALA A 420 -24.90 -2.70 9.72
C ALA A 420 -24.69 -1.19 9.98
N ASP A 421 -25.36 -0.63 10.99
CA ASP A 421 -25.20 0.76 11.44
C ASP A 421 -23.75 1.02 11.87
N VAL A 422 -23.23 0.20 12.80
CA VAL A 422 -21.86 0.32 13.31
C VAL A 422 -20.81 0.01 12.23
N ALA A 423 -21.05 -0.97 11.35
CA ALA A 423 -20.16 -1.24 10.22
C ALA A 423 -20.10 -0.04 9.24
N TYR A 424 -21.24 0.58 8.94
CA TYR A 424 -21.32 1.73 8.05
C TYR A 424 -20.63 2.96 8.64
N GLU A 425 -20.98 3.36 9.88
CA GLU A 425 -20.35 4.49 10.57
C GLU A 425 -18.83 4.29 10.73
N TRP A 426 -18.35 3.07 11.00
CA TRP A 426 -16.91 2.78 11.07
C TRP A 426 -16.23 2.89 9.70
N LEU A 427 -16.78 2.27 8.66
CA LEU A 427 -16.20 2.30 7.30
C LEU A 427 -16.16 3.72 6.70
N VAL A 428 -17.17 4.55 6.96
CA VAL A 428 -17.20 5.96 6.52
C VAL A 428 -16.16 6.79 7.28
N ARG A 429 -16.15 6.72 8.63
CA ARG A 429 -15.27 7.57 9.45
C ARG A 429 -13.79 7.25 9.26
N LYS A 430 -13.45 5.96 9.13
CA LYS A 430 -12.07 5.51 8.86
C LYS A 430 -11.67 5.62 7.38
N GLY A 431 -12.59 5.98 6.49
CA GLY A 431 -12.30 6.25 5.08
C GLY A 431 -12.07 5.02 4.21
N TYR A 432 -12.69 3.88 4.54
CA TYR A 432 -12.67 2.68 3.69
C TYR A 432 -13.70 2.75 2.55
N ILE A 433 -14.77 3.54 2.72
CA ILE A 433 -15.77 3.86 1.70
C ILE A 433 -15.98 5.38 1.61
N ASN A 434 -16.63 5.85 0.54
CA ASN A 434 -17.04 7.25 0.34
C ASN A 434 -15.87 8.26 0.39
N PHE A 435 -14.67 7.81 -0.03
CA PHE A 435 -13.45 8.62 -0.06
C PHE A 435 -13.08 9.09 -1.46
N GLY A 436 -12.22 10.10 -1.56
CA GLY A 436 -11.65 10.55 -2.84
C GLY A 436 -12.61 11.49 -3.59
N CYS A 437 -12.69 11.36 -4.91
CA CYS A 437 -13.32 12.34 -5.80
C CYS A 437 -14.83 12.11 -6.00
N VAL A 438 -15.54 11.71 -4.94
CA VAL A 438 -16.96 11.36 -4.95
C VAL A 438 -17.80 12.41 -4.19
N GLU A 439 -19.05 12.63 -4.60
CA GLU A 439 -19.99 13.44 -3.82
C GLU A 439 -20.43 12.70 -2.53
N PRO A 440 -20.48 13.37 -1.36
CA PRO A 440 -20.98 12.75 -0.14
C PRO A 440 -22.48 12.42 -0.28
N PRO A 441 -23.01 11.40 0.42
CA PRO A 441 -24.43 11.07 0.38
C PRO A 441 -25.31 12.30 0.66
N GLU A 442 -26.41 12.47 -0.08
CA GLU A 442 -27.42 13.47 0.27
C GLU A 442 -27.91 13.19 1.70
N ALA A 443 -27.69 14.15 2.60
CA ALA A 443 -28.31 14.13 3.92
C ALA A 443 -29.84 14.01 3.75
N SER A 444 -30.48 13.20 4.61
CA SER A 444 -31.87 12.76 4.44
C SER A 444 -32.80 13.94 4.09
N ASN A 445 -33.80 13.70 3.23
CA ASN A 445 -34.57 14.75 2.52
C ASN A 445 -35.53 15.61 3.41
N ILE A 446 -35.20 15.76 4.69
CA ILE A 446 -35.73 16.75 5.61
C ILE A 446 -35.34 18.14 5.11
N ARG A 447 -36.28 18.83 4.46
CA ARG A 447 -36.20 20.29 4.24
C ARG A 447 -36.18 21.03 5.57
N VAL A 448 -34.99 21.16 6.17
CA VAL A 448 -34.72 22.11 7.25
C VAL A 448 -35.20 23.47 6.78
N LYS A 449 -36.16 24.06 7.49
CA LYS A 449 -36.67 25.39 7.12
C LYS A 449 -35.50 26.35 7.11
N ARG A 450 -35.34 27.08 6.00
CA ARG A 450 -34.26 28.04 5.77
C ARG A 450 -34.43 29.23 6.73
N TYR A 451 -34.01 29.05 7.98
CA TYR A 451 -34.07 30.07 9.03
C TYR A 451 -33.07 31.18 8.68
N VAL A 452 -33.62 32.31 8.23
CA VAL A 452 -32.81 33.46 7.82
C VAL A 452 -32.21 34.14 9.05
N SER A 453 -30.92 34.49 8.94
CA SER A 453 -30.18 35.40 9.82
C SER A 453 -30.18 35.09 11.33
N LYS A 454 -29.52 33.99 11.71
CA LYS A 454 -28.51 34.07 12.77
C LYS A 454 -27.15 33.68 12.16
N ARG A 455 -26.07 34.36 12.56
CA ARG A 455 -24.71 33.82 12.37
C ARG A 455 -24.54 32.70 13.37
N TYR A 456 -24.44 31.46 12.90
CA TYR A 456 -24.06 30.33 13.73
C TYR A 456 -22.53 30.30 13.92
N LYS A 457 -22.02 29.57 14.92
CA LYS A 457 -20.57 29.31 14.97
C LYS A 457 -20.26 28.33 13.83
N ARG A 458 -19.17 28.59 13.10
CA ARG A 458 -18.60 27.67 12.13
C ARG A 458 -17.15 27.43 12.53
N LYS A 459 -16.78 26.17 12.79
CA LYS A 459 -15.41 25.79 13.11
C LYS A 459 -14.52 25.85 11.86
N THR A 460 -13.22 26.06 12.02
CA THR A 460 -12.25 26.08 10.92
C THR A 460 -11.12 25.08 11.15
N ILE A 461 -10.86 24.25 10.15
CA ILE A 461 -9.76 23.28 10.12
C ILE A 461 -8.72 23.76 9.12
N VAL A 462 -7.47 23.95 9.56
CA VAL A 462 -6.37 24.39 8.69
C VAL A 462 -5.46 23.20 8.37
N VAL A 463 -5.33 22.87 7.08
CA VAL A 463 -4.47 21.78 6.59
C VAL A 463 -3.22 22.39 5.95
N ILE A 464 -2.05 22.10 6.51
CA ILE A 464 -0.76 22.66 6.07
C ILE A 464 -0.10 21.67 5.10
N GLY A 465 0.14 22.12 3.87
CA GLY A 465 0.64 21.34 2.74
C GLY A 465 -0.49 20.82 1.85
N ALA A 466 -0.40 21.06 0.54
CA ALA A 466 -1.28 20.51 -0.49
C ALA A 466 -0.60 19.33 -1.24
N GLY A 467 0.12 18.50 -0.49
CA GLY A 467 0.54 17.17 -0.93
C GLY A 467 -0.62 16.17 -0.91
N MET A 468 -0.37 14.92 -1.29
CA MET A 468 -1.40 13.87 -1.34
C MET A 468 -2.06 13.57 0.02
N SER A 469 -1.31 13.72 1.12
CA SER A 469 -1.82 13.66 2.49
C SER A 469 -2.78 14.79 2.82
N GLY A 470 -2.38 16.05 2.62
CA GLY A 470 -3.22 17.21 2.92
C GLY A 470 -4.45 17.32 2.02
N LEU A 471 -4.31 17.02 0.73
CA LEU A 471 -5.44 16.96 -0.21
C LEU A 471 -6.42 15.83 0.14
N GLY A 472 -5.92 14.63 0.46
CA GLY A 472 -6.75 13.51 0.90
C GLY A 472 -7.48 13.80 2.21
N CYS A 473 -6.78 14.38 3.20
CA CYS A 473 -7.37 14.81 4.46
C CYS A 473 -8.48 15.85 4.25
N ALA A 474 -8.21 16.93 3.50
CA ALA A 474 -9.17 17.99 3.28
C ALA A 474 -10.40 17.52 2.48
N ARG A 475 -10.21 16.67 1.46
CA ARG A 475 -11.32 16.04 0.72
C ARG A 475 -12.17 15.15 1.63
N GLN A 476 -11.54 14.31 2.46
CA GLN A 476 -12.27 13.45 3.40
C GLN A 476 -13.02 14.27 4.45
N LEU A 477 -12.44 15.37 4.95
CA LEU A 477 -13.13 16.28 5.86
C LEU A 477 -14.33 16.98 5.21
N GLU A 478 -14.23 17.48 3.98
CA GLU A 478 -15.39 18.00 3.24
C GLU A 478 -16.49 16.94 3.07
N GLY A 479 -16.11 15.69 2.75
CA GLY A 479 -17.03 14.57 2.64
C GLY A 479 -17.75 14.25 3.96
N LEU A 480 -17.00 14.13 5.06
CA LEU A 480 -17.53 13.85 6.40
C LEU A 480 -18.39 15.00 6.93
N PHE A 481 -17.99 16.26 6.74
CA PHE A 481 -18.79 17.43 7.14
C PHE A 481 -20.05 17.59 6.27
N GLY A 482 -20.01 17.15 5.01
CA GLY A 482 -21.17 16.99 4.15
C GLY A 482 -22.13 15.90 4.63
N HIS A 483 -21.60 14.72 4.94
CA HIS A 483 -22.37 13.56 5.39
C HIS A 483 -23.07 13.83 6.73
N TYR A 484 -22.34 14.34 7.73
CA TYR A 484 -22.88 14.65 9.05
C TYR A 484 -23.56 16.04 9.16
N ARG A 485 -23.96 16.65 8.04
CA ARG A 485 -24.57 17.99 7.98
C ARG A 485 -25.68 18.21 9.00
N ASP A 486 -26.56 17.22 9.15
CA ASP A 486 -27.71 17.30 10.06
C ASP A 486 -27.28 17.34 11.53
N ARG A 487 -26.17 16.67 11.91
CA ARG A 487 -25.63 16.69 13.29
C ARG A 487 -25.24 18.12 13.68
N TRP A 488 -24.47 18.84 12.86
CA TRP A 488 -24.08 20.23 13.12
C TRP A 488 -25.28 21.19 13.21
N THR A 489 -26.20 21.09 12.24
CA THR A 489 -27.38 22.00 12.23
C THR A 489 -28.34 21.74 13.40
N SER A 490 -28.38 20.52 13.93
CA SER A 490 -29.20 20.18 15.11
C SER A 490 -28.73 20.87 16.40
N ILE A 491 -27.41 21.09 16.56
CA ILE A 491 -26.82 21.81 17.70
C ILE A 491 -26.70 23.32 17.47
N GLY A 492 -26.99 23.79 16.25
CA GLY A 492 -26.86 25.20 15.89
C GLY A 492 -25.44 25.64 15.54
N GLU A 493 -24.64 24.75 14.95
CA GLU A 493 -23.39 25.09 14.27
C GLU A 493 -23.54 24.91 12.75
N GLU A 494 -22.75 25.66 11.97
CA GLU A 494 -22.56 25.38 10.55
C GLU A 494 -21.49 24.28 10.37
N PRO A 495 -21.64 23.36 9.39
CA PRO A 495 -20.61 22.35 9.11
C PRO A 495 -19.24 23.00 8.93
N PRO A 496 -18.15 22.50 9.54
CA PRO A 496 -16.87 23.20 9.59
C PRO A 496 -16.30 23.58 8.20
N ASN A 497 -15.42 24.57 8.18
CA ASN A 497 -14.66 24.95 6.98
C ASN A 497 -13.30 24.25 6.98
N VAL A 498 -12.81 23.87 5.81
CA VAL A 498 -11.42 23.39 5.62
C VAL A 498 -10.67 24.41 4.77
N VAL A 499 -9.45 24.76 5.16
CA VAL A 499 -8.57 25.67 4.40
C VAL A 499 -7.21 25.00 4.24
N LEU A 500 -6.73 24.84 3.00
CA LEU A 500 -5.40 24.30 2.72
C LEU A 500 -4.39 25.44 2.54
N LEU A 501 -3.27 25.39 3.25
CA LEU A 501 -2.17 26.34 3.13
C LEU A 501 -0.97 25.65 2.48
N GLU A 502 -0.56 26.09 1.28
CA GLU A 502 0.56 25.51 0.53
C GLU A 502 1.67 26.55 0.35
N GLY A 503 2.91 26.19 0.71
CA GLY A 503 4.06 27.09 0.62
C GLY A 503 4.48 27.38 -0.83
N ARG A 504 4.30 26.42 -1.74
CA ARG A 504 4.56 26.54 -3.17
C ARG A 504 3.43 27.28 -3.90
N ASN A 505 3.65 27.55 -5.18
CA ASN A 505 2.64 28.00 -6.14
C ASN A 505 1.85 26.83 -6.81
N ARG A 506 2.05 25.58 -6.36
CA ARG A 506 1.51 24.36 -6.98
C ARG A 506 1.14 23.30 -5.94
N VAL A 507 0.19 22.43 -6.28
CA VAL A 507 -0.18 21.24 -5.49
C VAL A 507 0.76 20.04 -5.71
N GLY A 508 0.49 18.95 -5.01
CA GLY A 508 1.14 17.64 -5.14
C GLY A 508 2.41 17.47 -4.30
N GLY A 509 3.07 18.56 -3.93
CA GLY A 509 4.30 18.53 -3.13
C GLY A 509 5.41 17.74 -3.82
N ARG A 510 5.67 16.52 -3.34
CA ARG A 510 6.61 15.53 -3.90
C ARG A 510 6.06 14.70 -5.07
N VAL A 511 4.75 14.77 -5.34
CA VAL A 511 4.17 14.39 -6.64
C VAL A 511 4.26 15.62 -7.55
N TYR A 512 5.17 15.61 -8.54
CA TYR A 512 5.37 16.75 -9.42
C TYR A 512 5.78 16.35 -10.84
N SER A 513 4.95 16.78 -11.78
CA SER A 513 5.07 16.62 -13.23
C SER A 513 5.51 17.95 -13.83
N HIS A 514 6.77 18.05 -14.28
CA HIS A 514 7.30 19.26 -14.92
C HIS A 514 6.90 19.30 -16.40
N PRO A 515 6.23 20.36 -16.91
CA PRO A 515 5.89 20.46 -18.33
C PRO A 515 7.15 20.61 -19.19
N LEU A 516 7.23 19.87 -20.30
CA LEU A 516 8.38 19.91 -21.21
C LEU A 516 8.28 21.06 -22.24
N LYS A 517 9.43 21.59 -22.66
CA LYS A 517 9.54 22.61 -23.72
C LYS A 517 9.08 22.04 -25.05
N GLY A 518 7.97 22.57 -25.57
CA GLY A 518 7.32 22.06 -26.78
C GLY A 518 6.32 20.94 -26.49
N GLN A 519 5.04 21.28 -26.52
CA GLN A 519 3.92 20.37 -26.24
C GLN A 519 3.41 19.68 -27.52
N LYS A 520 4.33 19.20 -28.38
CA LYS A 520 3.95 18.38 -29.53
C LYS A 520 3.60 16.96 -29.05
N ALA A 521 2.34 16.57 -29.21
CA ALA A 521 1.87 15.23 -28.87
C ALA A 521 2.23 14.21 -29.96
N SER A 522 2.77 13.07 -29.54
CA SER A 522 2.77 11.83 -30.32
C SER A 522 2.59 10.64 -29.37
N GLY A 523 1.45 9.93 -29.47
CA GLY A 523 1.19 8.73 -28.67
C GLY A 523 0.68 8.97 -27.23
N ILE A 524 0.23 10.18 -26.88
CA ILE A 524 -0.57 10.45 -25.67
C ILE A 524 -1.88 11.16 -26.05
N PRO A 525 -2.96 11.08 -25.23
CA PRO A 525 -4.22 11.75 -25.54
C PRO A 525 -4.08 13.28 -25.64
N ASP A 526 -4.77 13.91 -26.60
CA ASP A 526 -4.62 15.35 -26.93
C ASP A 526 -4.87 16.32 -25.77
N GLN A 527 -5.66 15.89 -24.78
CA GLN A 527 -5.97 16.67 -23.57
C GLN A 527 -4.85 16.63 -22.52
N ASN A 528 -3.87 15.74 -22.66
CA ASN A 528 -2.77 15.53 -21.73
C ASN A 528 -1.52 16.31 -22.17
N ARG A 529 -0.75 16.81 -21.19
CA ARG A 529 0.50 17.55 -21.44
C ARG A 529 1.70 16.61 -21.40
N SER A 530 2.71 16.86 -22.25
CA SER A 530 4.00 16.18 -22.12
C SER A 530 4.73 16.71 -20.89
N THR A 531 4.94 15.85 -19.90
CA THR A 531 5.59 16.18 -18.62
C THR A 531 6.66 15.16 -18.25
N ALA A 532 7.75 15.57 -17.59
CA ALA A 532 8.66 14.65 -16.92
C ALA A 532 8.45 14.64 -15.41
N GLU A 533 8.56 13.46 -14.80
CA GLU A 533 8.20 13.26 -13.40
C GLU A 533 9.41 13.46 -12.46
N MET A 534 9.43 14.63 -11.82
CA MET A 534 10.50 15.10 -10.93
C MET A 534 10.57 14.34 -9.61
N GLY A 535 9.46 13.78 -9.15
CA GLY A 535 9.36 13.10 -7.85
C GLY A 535 8.81 11.68 -8.00
N ALA A 536 7.79 11.35 -7.21
CA ALA A 536 7.07 10.10 -7.36
C ALA A 536 6.47 9.99 -8.78
N HIS A 537 6.67 8.85 -9.43
CA HIS A 537 6.23 8.58 -10.82
C HIS A 537 5.59 7.21 -11.03
N ILE A 538 5.65 6.33 -10.01
CA ILE A 538 5.18 4.96 -10.06
C ILE A 538 3.99 4.79 -9.10
N ILE A 539 2.98 4.07 -9.57
CA ILE A 539 1.94 3.44 -8.77
C ILE A 539 2.39 1.99 -8.55
N ILE A 540 2.72 1.65 -7.31
CA ILE A 540 3.08 0.29 -6.88
C ILE A 540 1.76 -0.48 -6.76
N GLY A 541 1.51 -1.40 -7.69
CA GLY A 541 0.31 -2.24 -7.76
C GLY A 541 -1.02 -1.50 -7.94
N PHE A 542 -2.01 -2.16 -8.50
CA PHE A 542 -3.39 -1.67 -8.56
C PHE A 542 -4.41 -2.62 -7.93
N ASP A 543 -3.98 -3.83 -7.61
CA ASP A 543 -4.85 -4.91 -7.17
C ASP A 543 -4.64 -5.14 -5.65
N HIS A 544 -5.59 -5.84 -5.02
CA HIS A 544 -5.59 -6.13 -3.57
C HIS A 544 -5.29 -4.95 -2.64
N GLY A 545 -5.88 -3.79 -2.98
CA GLY A 545 -6.23 -2.76 -2.00
C GLY A 545 -5.63 -1.37 -2.18
N ASN A 546 -4.78 -1.12 -3.19
CA ASN A 546 -4.17 0.21 -3.37
C ASN A 546 -5.28 1.28 -3.57
N PRO A 547 -5.43 2.30 -2.69
CA PRO A 547 -6.48 3.31 -2.84
C PRO A 547 -6.33 4.16 -4.11
N MET A 548 -5.13 4.18 -4.72
CA MET A 548 -4.93 4.78 -6.05
C MET A 548 -5.72 4.04 -7.13
N SER A 549 -6.07 2.76 -6.95
CA SER A 549 -6.94 2.03 -7.90
C SER A 549 -8.32 2.69 -7.99
N MET A 550 -8.95 2.99 -6.84
CA MET A 550 -10.25 3.68 -6.79
C MET A 550 -10.16 5.11 -7.34
N ILE A 551 -9.11 5.86 -7.00
CA ILE A 551 -8.98 7.27 -7.44
C ILE A 551 -8.60 7.37 -8.92
N VAL A 552 -7.58 6.64 -9.36
CA VAL A 552 -7.01 6.74 -10.72
C VAL A 552 -7.87 6.02 -11.75
N ARG A 553 -8.28 4.77 -11.48
CA ARG A 553 -9.05 3.95 -12.42
C ARG A 553 -10.56 4.18 -12.27
N GLY A 554 -11.05 4.22 -11.02
CA GLY A 554 -12.49 4.30 -10.72
C GLY A 554 -13.09 5.70 -10.86
N GLN A 555 -12.48 6.72 -10.23
CA GLN A 555 -13.08 8.05 -10.07
C GLN A 555 -12.63 9.07 -11.10
N LEU A 556 -11.31 9.20 -11.32
CA LEU A 556 -10.74 10.17 -12.25
C LEU A 556 -10.54 9.61 -13.68
N ALA A 557 -10.69 8.30 -13.86
CA ALA A 557 -10.50 7.58 -15.13
C ALA A 557 -9.22 8.00 -15.91
N LEU A 558 -8.11 8.20 -15.19
CA LEU A 558 -6.87 8.70 -15.78
C LEU A 558 -6.20 7.61 -16.61
N HIS A 559 -5.58 8.02 -17.72
CA HIS A 559 -4.80 7.14 -18.56
C HIS A 559 -3.49 6.76 -17.86
N TYR A 560 -3.15 5.47 -17.84
CA TYR A 560 -1.92 4.96 -17.25
C TYR A 560 -1.28 3.92 -18.18
N TYR A 561 0.05 3.81 -18.09
CA TYR A 561 0.84 2.78 -18.74
C TYR A 561 1.27 1.76 -17.69
N ALA A 562 0.99 0.49 -17.93
CA ALA A 562 1.52 -0.61 -17.13
C ALA A 562 2.96 -0.91 -17.56
N LEU A 563 3.88 -0.93 -16.60
CA LEU A 563 5.28 -1.23 -16.82
C LEU A 563 5.47 -2.73 -17.04
N LYS A 564 6.36 -3.08 -17.98
CA LYS A 564 6.82 -4.44 -18.24
C LYS A 564 8.12 -4.67 -17.50
N ASP A 565 8.32 -5.88 -16.98
CA ASP A 565 9.65 -6.34 -16.66
C ASP A 565 10.35 -6.82 -17.94
N ASN A 566 11.06 -5.89 -18.57
CA ASN A 566 11.92 -6.16 -19.73
C ASN A 566 13.24 -5.39 -19.63
N SER A 567 13.80 -5.36 -18.43
CA SER A 567 15.09 -4.74 -18.13
C SER A 567 16.25 -5.42 -18.89
N THR A 568 17.41 -4.75 -18.93
CA THR A 568 18.66 -5.31 -19.43
C THR A 568 19.79 -4.59 -18.70
N LEU A 569 20.76 -5.32 -18.16
CA LEU A 569 21.95 -4.73 -17.54
C LEU A 569 23.08 -4.60 -18.56
N HIS A 570 23.78 -3.48 -18.51
CA HIS A 570 25.00 -3.20 -19.27
C HIS A 570 26.17 -3.05 -18.32
N ASP A 571 27.34 -3.63 -18.61
CA ASP A 571 28.55 -3.41 -17.81
C ASP A 571 29.17 -2.02 -18.10
N ILE A 572 30.23 -1.65 -17.38
CA ILE A 572 30.93 -0.35 -17.46
C ILE A 572 31.47 0.00 -18.86
N ASP A 573 31.63 -1.00 -19.73
CA ASP A 573 32.02 -0.84 -21.13
C ASP A 573 30.82 -0.69 -22.09
N GLY A 574 29.59 -0.72 -21.57
CA GLY A 574 28.32 -0.65 -22.28
C GLY A 574 27.84 -1.95 -22.95
N ASN A 575 28.59 -3.05 -22.87
CA ASN A 575 28.14 -4.35 -23.38
C ASN A 575 27.07 -4.96 -22.46
N VAL A 576 26.14 -5.73 -23.04
CA VAL A 576 25.07 -6.41 -22.29
C VAL A 576 25.66 -7.52 -21.41
N VAL A 577 25.27 -7.55 -20.14
CA VAL A 577 25.66 -8.59 -19.17
C VAL A 577 25.10 -9.94 -19.60
N ASN A 578 25.82 -11.03 -19.32
CA ASN A 578 25.31 -12.37 -19.57
C ASN A 578 24.12 -12.69 -18.65
N GLU A 579 22.94 -12.96 -19.22
CA GLU A 579 21.69 -13.23 -18.50
C GLU A 579 21.81 -14.30 -17.40
N LYS A 580 22.61 -15.36 -17.62
CA LYS A 580 22.82 -16.39 -16.59
C LYS A 580 23.66 -15.86 -15.43
N ARG A 581 24.63 -14.98 -15.71
CA ARG A 581 25.49 -14.37 -14.68
C ARG A 581 24.75 -13.32 -13.86
N ASP A 582 23.88 -12.57 -14.52
CA ASP A 582 22.90 -11.66 -13.91
C ASP A 582 22.02 -12.42 -12.90
N GLN A 583 21.30 -13.45 -13.36
CA GLN A 583 20.49 -14.33 -12.50
C GLN A 583 21.27 -15.04 -11.38
N MET A 584 22.57 -15.32 -11.56
CA MET A 584 23.43 -15.89 -10.53
C MET A 584 23.79 -14.86 -9.44
N ALA A 585 24.05 -13.62 -9.82
CA ALA A 585 24.38 -12.52 -8.92
C ALA A 585 23.15 -12.01 -8.15
N GLU A 586 22.00 -11.90 -8.82
CA GLU A 586 20.72 -11.53 -8.21
C GLU A 586 20.34 -12.52 -7.09
N LYS A 587 20.41 -13.83 -7.36
CA LYS A 587 20.12 -14.86 -6.35
C LYS A 587 21.09 -14.80 -5.16
N LEU A 588 22.38 -14.57 -5.42
CA LEU A 588 23.40 -14.46 -4.37
C LEU A 588 23.19 -13.22 -3.49
N TYR A 589 22.87 -12.08 -4.10
CA TYR A 589 22.44 -10.87 -3.41
C TYR A 589 21.17 -11.11 -2.56
N ASN A 590 20.18 -11.82 -3.12
CA ASN A 590 18.95 -12.15 -2.42
C ASN A 590 19.21 -13.06 -1.20
N ASP A 591 20.07 -14.10 -1.29
CA ASP A 591 20.40 -14.90 -0.09
C ASP A 591 21.24 -14.12 0.94
N VAL A 592 22.07 -13.16 0.52
CA VAL A 592 22.75 -12.21 1.43
C VAL A 592 21.73 -11.39 2.24
N LEU A 593 20.75 -10.75 1.58
CA LEU A 593 19.64 -10.07 2.26
C LEU A 593 18.86 -11.02 3.17
N ASP A 594 18.62 -12.23 2.68
CA ASP A 594 17.78 -13.22 3.34
C ASP A 594 18.55 -14.06 4.41
N ARG A 595 19.82 -13.72 4.66
CA ARG A 595 20.60 -14.06 5.86
C ARG A 595 20.63 -12.90 6.85
N ALA A 596 20.77 -11.66 6.37
CA ALA A 596 20.63 -10.46 7.20
C ALA A 596 19.21 -10.35 7.82
N SER A 597 18.18 -10.86 7.12
CA SER A 597 16.78 -10.88 7.56
C SER A 597 16.54 -11.61 8.90
N VAL A 598 17.45 -12.50 9.32
CA VAL A 598 17.36 -13.22 10.61
C VAL A 598 17.35 -12.26 11.81
N TYR A 599 17.91 -11.06 11.66
CA TYR A 599 18.01 -10.03 12.70
C TYR A 599 16.83 -9.04 12.74
N ARG A 600 15.80 -9.23 11.90
CA ARG A 600 14.58 -8.39 11.90
C ARG A 600 13.82 -8.45 13.23
N HIS A 601 13.38 -7.29 13.70
CA HIS A 601 12.37 -7.20 14.77
C HIS A 601 11.07 -7.85 14.28
N ARG A 602 10.41 -8.63 15.13
CA ARG A 602 9.07 -9.14 14.87
C ARG A 602 8.07 -8.37 15.69
N MET A 603 7.09 -7.76 15.03
CA MET A 603 5.95 -7.19 15.74
C MET A 603 5.03 -8.32 16.23
N PRO A 604 4.48 -8.23 17.46
CA PRO A 604 3.53 -9.22 17.95
C PRO A 604 2.23 -9.21 17.11
N PRO A 605 1.51 -10.34 17.01
CA PRO A 605 0.22 -10.35 16.33
C PRO A 605 -0.77 -9.40 17.06
N PRO A 606 -1.58 -8.61 16.33
CA PRO A 606 -2.58 -7.77 16.95
C PRO A 606 -3.70 -8.63 17.56
N VAL A 607 -4.06 -8.34 18.81
CA VAL A 607 -5.20 -8.99 19.48
C VAL A 607 -6.50 -8.65 18.73
N THR A 608 -7.19 -9.68 18.25
CA THR A 608 -8.48 -9.58 17.55
C THR A 608 -9.17 -10.95 17.55
N VAL A 609 -10.39 -11.01 17.03
CA VAL A 609 -11.22 -12.22 16.94
C VAL A 609 -11.62 -12.52 15.50
N GLU A 610 -11.56 -13.82 15.15
CA GLU A 610 -12.03 -14.34 13.87
C GLU A 610 -13.50 -14.78 13.93
N GLY A 611 -14.19 -14.73 12.80
CA GLY A 611 -15.51 -15.31 12.59
C GLY A 611 -15.44 -16.72 11.99
N ASP A 612 -16.58 -17.40 11.91
CA ASP A 612 -16.68 -18.72 11.28
C ASP A 612 -16.50 -18.58 9.75
N LYS A 613 -15.36 -19.09 9.26
CA LYS A 613 -14.98 -19.02 7.86
C LYS A 613 -15.94 -19.78 6.93
N GLU A 614 -16.46 -20.94 7.34
CA GLU A 614 -17.43 -21.72 6.53
C GLU A 614 -18.81 -21.04 6.45
N MET A 615 -19.18 -20.24 7.45
CA MET A 615 -20.36 -19.38 7.38
C MET A 615 -20.12 -18.17 6.48
N ILE A 616 -18.95 -17.53 6.57
CA ILE A 616 -18.60 -16.35 5.76
C ILE A 616 -18.47 -16.71 4.27
N GLU A 617 -17.70 -17.74 3.91
CA GLU A 617 -17.52 -18.18 2.51
C GLU A 617 -18.84 -18.67 1.87
N ALA A 618 -19.77 -19.18 2.68
CA ALA A 618 -21.10 -19.57 2.22
C ALA A 618 -22.14 -18.42 2.21
N GLY A 619 -21.78 -17.22 2.71
CA GLY A 619 -22.68 -16.07 2.80
C GLY A 619 -23.83 -16.25 3.80
N ARG A 620 -23.63 -17.07 4.85
CA ARG A 620 -24.63 -17.41 5.86
C ARG A 620 -24.39 -16.63 7.14
N ASP A 621 -25.44 -16.03 7.69
CA ASP A 621 -25.42 -15.44 9.04
C ASP A 621 -25.94 -16.50 10.05
N PRO A 622 -25.53 -16.47 11.33
CA PRO A 622 -25.84 -17.51 12.31
C PRO A 622 -27.29 -17.47 12.82
N ASN A 623 -27.94 -18.64 12.87
CA ASN A 623 -29.34 -18.77 13.30
C ASN A 623 -29.55 -18.96 14.81
N ARG A 624 -28.48 -19.12 15.60
CA ARG A 624 -28.56 -19.32 17.07
C ARG A 624 -28.50 -17.99 17.83
N GLU A 625 -28.86 -18.03 19.10
CA GLU A 625 -28.61 -16.94 20.05
C GLU A 625 -27.15 -16.92 20.49
N GLY A 626 -26.68 -15.75 20.90
CA GLY A 626 -25.28 -15.52 21.27
C GLY A 626 -24.93 -16.01 22.67
N GLY A 627 -23.65 -16.32 22.87
CA GLY A 627 -23.06 -16.44 24.22
C GLY A 627 -22.78 -15.07 24.86
N PRO A 628 -22.05 -15.03 25.99
CA PRO A 628 -21.60 -13.77 26.58
C PRO A 628 -20.69 -12.97 25.61
N PRO A 629 -20.48 -11.66 25.85
CA PRO A 629 -19.56 -10.85 25.07
C PRO A 629 -18.15 -11.44 25.03
N ILE A 630 -17.41 -11.15 23.96
CA ILE A 630 -16.01 -11.56 23.78
C ILE A 630 -15.18 -11.18 25.01
N SER A 631 -15.33 -9.95 25.52
CA SER A 631 -14.56 -9.46 26.66
C SER A 631 -14.76 -10.26 27.95
N SER A 632 -15.96 -10.78 28.20
CA SER A 632 -16.22 -11.63 29.37
C SER A 632 -15.50 -12.98 29.28
N ILE A 633 -15.41 -13.55 28.08
CA ILE A 633 -14.68 -14.80 27.84
C ILE A 633 -13.17 -14.57 27.97
N GLU A 634 -12.66 -13.45 27.47
CA GLU A 634 -11.25 -13.04 27.62
C GLU A 634 -10.88 -12.83 29.09
N GLU A 635 -11.74 -12.18 29.87
CA GLU A 635 -11.54 -11.96 31.31
C GLU A 635 -11.59 -13.28 32.11
N GLU A 636 -12.53 -14.19 31.78
CA GLU A 636 -12.55 -15.55 32.34
C GLU A 636 -11.25 -16.32 32.02
N LEU A 637 -10.81 -16.32 30.75
CA LEU A 637 -9.56 -16.98 30.33
C LEU A 637 -8.32 -16.39 31.01
N LEU A 638 -8.24 -15.07 31.17
CA LEU A 638 -7.14 -14.41 31.89
C LEU A 638 -7.12 -14.80 33.37
N THR A 639 -8.28 -14.94 34.03
CA THR A 639 -8.33 -15.43 35.43
C THR A 639 -8.05 -16.93 35.57
N ALA A 640 -8.25 -17.72 34.51
CA ALA A 640 -7.95 -19.15 34.49
C ALA A 640 -6.47 -19.48 34.12
N SER A 641 -5.78 -18.55 33.46
CA SER A 641 -4.50 -18.81 32.77
C SER A 641 -3.24 -18.40 33.54
N ASP A 642 -3.20 -18.61 34.86
CA ASP A 642 -1.97 -18.48 35.67
C ASP A 642 -0.98 -19.66 35.44
N ASN A 643 -1.29 -20.56 34.51
CA ASN A 643 -0.42 -21.62 33.98
C ASN A 643 -0.68 -21.86 32.48
N ASN A 644 0.40 -22.12 31.72
CA ASN A 644 0.45 -22.45 30.28
C ASN A 644 0.13 -21.34 29.27
N HIS A 645 1.12 -20.51 28.94
CA HIS A 645 1.15 -19.85 27.63
C HIS A 645 1.56 -20.84 26.53
N ALA A 646 0.64 -21.14 25.62
CA ALA A 646 0.92 -21.78 24.35
C ALA A 646 0.34 -20.91 23.23
N THR A 647 1.20 -20.25 22.45
CA THR A 647 0.77 -19.47 21.29
C THR A 647 0.42 -20.40 20.14
N GLU A 648 -0.84 -20.39 19.71
CA GLU A 648 -1.24 -21.05 18.47
C GLU A 648 -0.61 -20.34 17.26
N ASN A 649 -0.07 -21.12 16.32
CA ASN A 649 0.53 -20.59 15.10
C ASN A 649 -0.54 -20.36 14.04
N VAL A 650 -0.80 -19.10 13.70
CA VAL A 650 -1.65 -18.72 12.56
C VAL A 650 -0.97 -19.16 11.24
N PRO A 651 -1.69 -19.77 10.29
CA PRO A 651 -1.13 -20.11 8.98
C PRO A 651 -0.72 -18.86 8.18
N ALA A 652 0.56 -18.77 7.83
CA ALA A 652 1.23 -17.60 7.25
C ALA A 652 0.85 -17.23 5.80
N GLY A 653 -0.37 -17.56 5.35
CA GLY A 653 -0.82 -17.42 3.96
C GLY A 653 -1.79 -16.27 3.66
N MET A 654 -2.31 -15.56 4.67
CA MET A 654 -3.41 -14.60 4.49
C MET A 654 -3.10 -13.13 4.81
N ASP A 655 -2.01 -12.81 5.53
CA ASP A 655 -1.74 -11.44 5.98
C ASP A 655 -1.53 -10.45 4.83
N LYS A 656 -0.80 -10.87 3.78
CA LYS A 656 -0.38 -10.01 2.65
C LYS A 656 -1.52 -9.21 2.03
N LEU A 657 -2.65 -9.87 1.76
CA LEU A 657 -3.83 -9.27 1.14
C LEU A 657 -4.61 -8.31 2.08
N THR A 658 -4.15 -8.13 3.32
CA THR A 658 -4.90 -7.42 4.37
C THR A 658 -4.17 -6.21 4.96
N GLY A 659 -2.95 -5.90 4.51
CA GLY A 659 -2.20 -4.74 5.03
C GLY A 659 -1.85 -4.83 6.51
N LYS A 660 -1.62 -6.06 7.01
CA LYS A 660 -0.96 -6.30 8.28
C LYS A 660 0.52 -6.57 8.00
N ALA A 661 1.41 -5.88 8.71
CA ALA A 661 2.83 -6.22 8.73
C ALA A 661 2.99 -7.70 9.09
N HIS A 662 3.65 -8.45 8.20
CA HIS A 662 3.55 -9.91 8.22
C HIS A 662 4.42 -10.52 9.31
N LEU A 663 3.85 -11.46 10.07
CA LEU A 663 4.62 -12.39 10.88
C LEU A 663 5.34 -13.39 9.98
N ILE A 664 6.47 -12.96 9.39
CA ILE A 664 7.38 -13.83 8.66
C ILE A 664 7.69 -15.04 9.56
N PRO A 665 7.42 -16.28 9.10
CA PRO A 665 7.69 -17.48 9.87
C PRO A 665 9.12 -17.50 10.40
N GLY A 666 9.31 -18.04 11.62
CA GLY A 666 10.64 -18.20 12.21
C GLY A 666 11.59 -18.91 11.24
N PRO A 667 12.89 -18.58 11.25
CA PRO A 667 13.82 -18.92 10.19
C PRO A 667 13.71 -20.40 9.84
N ARG A 668 13.26 -20.67 8.60
CA ARG A 668 13.35 -22.01 8.02
C ARG A 668 14.80 -22.45 8.15
N LYS A 669 15.04 -23.72 8.47
CA LYS A 669 16.39 -24.25 8.60
C LYS A 669 17.04 -24.30 7.22
N LYS A 670 17.63 -23.17 6.82
CA LYS A 670 18.21 -22.93 5.50
C LYS A 670 19.37 -23.87 5.21
N GLU A 671 19.62 -24.03 3.92
CA GLU A 671 20.78 -24.74 3.42
C GLU A 671 22.07 -23.95 3.73
N PRO A 672 23.20 -24.64 4.01
CA PRO A 672 24.49 -24.00 4.16
C PRO A 672 24.82 -23.11 2.94
N PRO A 673 25.46 -21.95 3.13
CA PRO A 673 25.72 -20.97 2.07
C PRO A 673 26.52 -21.55 0.91
N ALA A 674 27.38 -22.55 1.16
CA ALA A 674 28.06 -23.30 0.12
C ALA A 674 27.06 -24.09 -0.78
N GLN A 675 26.12 -24.84 -0.18
CA GLN A 675 25.11 -25.62 -0.92
C GLN A 675 24.13 -24.69 -1.64
N ALA A 676 23.71 -23.61 -0.99
CA ALA A 676 22.90 -22.57 -1.62
C ALA A 676 23.61 -21.96 -2.84
N ALA A 677 24.92 -21.68 -2.75
CA ALA A 677 25.68 -21.15 -3.88
C ALA A 677 25.82 -22.15 -5.04
N GLU A 678 26.04 -23.43 -4.76
CA GLU A 678 26.02 -24.49 -5.79
C GLU A 678 24.64 -24.60 -6.46
N ALA A 679 23.55 -24.54 -5.69
CA ALA A 679 22.18 -24.54 -6.20
C ALA A 679 21.85 -23.27 -7.01
N MET A 680 22.47 -22.12 -6.70
CA MET A 680 22.42 -20.89 -7.49
C MET A 680 23.27 -20.96 -8.77
N GLY A 681 24.11 -22.00 -8.94
CA GLY A 681 24.95 -22.24 -10.12
C GLY A 681 26.41 -21.79 -9.98
N TRP A 682 26.83 -21.36 -8.80
CA TRP A 682 28.22 -20.97 -8.52
C TRP A 682 29.12 -22.19 -8.30
N LYS A 683 30.43 -22.00 -8.49
CA LYS A 683 31.45 -23.01 -8.17
C LYS A 683 32.13 -22.63 -6.86
N LEU A 684 32.22 -23.58 -5.93
CA LEU A 684 32.97 -23.40 -4.69
C LEU A 684 34.48 -23.32 -4.96
N ALA A 685 35.18 -22.49 -4.18
CA ALA A 685 36.64 -22.47 -4.15
C ALA A 685 37.20 -23.80 -3.62
N SER A 686 38.38 -24.21 -4.11
CA SER A 686 38.88 -25.59 -4.01
C SER A 686 39.15 -26.15 -2.61
N ASN A 687 39.06 -25.32 -1.57
CA ASN A 687 39.31 -25.67 -0.17
C ASN A 687 38.07 -25.52 0.74
N VAL A 688 36.90 -25.26 0.16
CA VAL A 688 35.64 -25.00 0.89
C VAL A 688 34.96 -26.31 1.26
N LEU A 689 34.46 -26.40 2.49
CA LEU A 689 33.67 -27.54 2.96
C LEU A 689 32.18 -27.20 2.89
N ALA A 690 31.37 -28.14 2.39
CA ALA A 690 29.93 -27.95 2.13
C ALA A 690 29.05 -27.74 3.39
N TYR A 691 29.65 -27.60 4.57
CA TYR A 691 28.99 -27.26 5.84
C TYR A 691 29.48 -25.92 6.44
N ASN A 692 30.39 -25.20 5.76
CA ASN A 692 30.75 -23.84 6.15
C ASN A 692 29.50 -22.94 6.12
N ASP A 693 29.29 -22.16 7.18
CA ASP A 693 28.16 -21.23 7.32
C ASP A 693 28.64 -19.80 7.59
N LEU A 694 27.80 -18.79 7.33
CA LEU A 694 28.16 -17.38 7.53
C LEU A 694 27.97 -16.98 8.99
N ASN A 695 28.94 -16.26 9.55
CA ASN A 695 28.87 -15.69 10.89
C ASN A 695 28.68 -14.17 10.80
N LEU A 696 27.42 -13.74 10.66
CA LEU A 696 27.03 -12.32 10.72
C LEU A 696 26.80 -11.84 12.16
N ASP A 697 26.81 -12.76 13.12
CA ASP A 697 26.39 -12.57 14.50
C ASP A 697 27.33 -11.64 15.28
N VAL A 698 28.60 -11.56 14.84
CA VAL A 698 29.59 -10.61 15.34
C VAL A 698 29.22 -9.17 14.95
N VAL A 699 28.91 -8.92 13.67
CA VAL A 699 28.62 -7.58 13.17
C VAL A 699 27.24 -7.09 13.60
N ALA A 700 26.23 -7.98 13.55
CA ALA A 700 24.88 -7.69 14.01
C ALA A 700 24.81 -7.29 15.51
N LYS A 701 25.82 -7.65 16.30
CA LYS A 701 25.92 -7.36 17.74
C LYS A 701 27.06 -6.39 18.11
N ALA A 702 27.83 -5.90 17.14
CA ALA A 702 28.96 -4.99 17.35
C ALA A 702 28.53 -3.56 17.76
N SER A 703 27.31 -3.17 17.42
CA SER A 703 26.75 -1.83 17.67
C SER A 703 25.42 -1.91 18.43
N LYS A 704 25.13 -0.88 19.24
CA LYS A 704 23.78 -0.65 19.79
C LYS A 704 22.74 -0.40 18.68
N TYR A 705 23.21 0.12 17.55
CA TYR A 705 22.43 0.49 16.37
C TYR A 705 23.06 -0.21 15.15
N PRO A 706 22.83 -1.52 14.97
CA PRO A 706 23.41 -2.27 13.86
C PRO A 706 22.75 -1.88 12.54
N THR A 707 23.57 -1.80 11.48
CA THR A 707 23.14 -1.31 10.16
C THR A 707 22.94 -2.47 9.20
N LEU A 708 22.03 -2.32 8.23
CA LEU A 708 21.81 -3.37 7.22
C LEU A 708 23.08 -3.58 6.38
N GLY A 709 23.67 -2.48 5.89
CA GLY A 709 24.89 -2.50 5.08
C GLY A 709 25.98 -3.37 5.70
N ALA A 710 26.43 -3.06 6.91
CA ALA A 710 27.52 -3.80 7.56
C ALA A 710 27.28 -5.33 7.66
N ALA A 711 26.02 -5.76 7.85
CA ALA A 711 25.67 -7.18 7.85
C ALA A 711 25.67 -7.81 6.46
N MET A 712 25.26 -7.07 5.42
CA MET A 712 25.35 -7.50 4.02
C MET A 712 26.81 -7.52 3.53
N ASP A 713 27.60 -6.51 3.86
CA ASP A 713 28.98 -6.33 3.40
C ASP A 713 29.88 -7.43 3.97
N GLU A 714 29.72 -7.76 5.26
CA GLU A 714 30.38 -8.92 5.86
C GLU A 714 29.87 -10.25 5.27
N ALA A 715 28.60 -10.35 4.86
CA ALA A 715 28.09 -11.55 4.18
C ALA A 715 28.68 -11.73 2.77
N VAL A 716 28.78 -10.67 1.96
CA VAL A 716 29.43 -10.72 0.63
C VAL A 716 30.91 -11.07 0.78
N LYS A 717 31.60 -10.43 1.74
CA LYS A 717 33.00 -10.72 2.09
C LYS A 717 33.21 -12.16 2.54
N GLN A 718 32.29 -12.74 3.33
CA GLN A 718 32.37 -14.16 3.66
C GLN A 718 32.07 -15.06 2.45
N TYR A 719 31.18 -14.64 1.54
CA TYR A 719 30.97 -15.33 0.26
C TYR A 719 32.19 -15.31 -0.67
N GLN A 720 33.04 -14.28 -0.63
CA GLN A 720 34.31 -14.23 -1.38
C GLN A 720 35.35 -15.26 -0.88
N PHE A 721 35.21 -15.80 0.33
CA PHE A 721 36.00 -16.97 0.77
C PHE A 721 35.39 -18.31 0.34
N LEU A 722 34.11 -18.31 -0.05
CA LEU A 722 33.41 -19.50 -0.55
C LEU A 722 33.50 -19.63 -2.09
N LEU A 723 33.55 -18.49 -2.80
CA LEU A 723 33.36 -18.38 -4.24
C LEU A 723 34.45 -17.54 -4.91
N ASP A 724 34.88 -17.96 -6.10
CA ASP A 724 35.76 -17.20 -6.98
C ASP A 724 34.96 -16.09 -7.70
N LEU A 725 34.73 -14.97 -7.01
CA LEU A 725 33.98 -13.81 -7.51
C LEU A 725 34.90 -12.85 -8.28
N SER A 726 34.49 -12.52 -9.50
CA SER A 726 35.18 -11.55 -10.36
C SER A 726 34.70 -10.11 -10.11
N PRO A 727 35.42 -9.09 -10.58
CA PRO A 727 34.98 -7.69 -10.44
C PRO A 727 33.63 -7.40 -11.11
N GLN A 728 33.27 -8.10 -12.20
CA GLN A 728 31.95 -7.99 -12.82
C GLN A 728 30.82 -8.48 -11.88
N ASP A 729 31.12 -9.47 -11.03
CA ASP A 729 30.15 -10.01 -10.06
C ASP A 729 29.93 -9.03 -8.90
N LEU A 730 31.00 -8.37 -8.44
CA LEU A 730 30.92 -7.34 -7.42
C LEU A 730 30.25 -6.06 -7.95
N ARG A 731 30.43 -5.72 -9.24
CA ARG A 731 29.64 -4.72 -9.96
C ARG A 731 28.16 -5.07 -10.05
N LEU A 732 27.81 -6.33 -10.35
CA LEU A 732 26.41 -6.81 -10.38
C LEU A 732 25.75 -6.75 -8.99
N ILE A 733 26.40 -7.31 -7.97
CA ILE A 733 25.92 -7.26 -6.58
C ILE A 733 25.72 -5.80 -6.15
N ASN A 734 26.67 -4.90 -6.48
CA ASN A 734 26.53 -3.49 -6.14
C ASN A 734 25.44 -2.73 -6.92
N TRP A 735 25.05 -3.20 -8.10
CA TRP A 735 23.86 -2.68 -8.80
C TRP A 735 22.57 -3.04 -8.04
N HIS A 736 22.46 -4.24 -7.47
CA HIS A 736 21.33 -4.60 -6.62
C HIS A 736 21.33 -3.82 -5.28
N TYR A 737 22.51 -3.59 -4.68
CA TYR A 737 22.64 -2.64 -3.56
C TYR A 737 22.13 -1.25 -3.95
N ALA A 738 22.59 -0.68 -5.07
CA ALA A 738 22.14 0.62 -5.56
C ALA A 738 20.62 0.66 -5.78
N ASN A 739 20.02 -0.45 -6.20
CA ASN A 739 18.57 -0.57 -6.35
C ASN A 739 17.80 -0.56 -5.02
N LEU A 740 18.37 -1.15 -3.96
CA LEU A 740 17.84 -1.05 -2.59
C LEU A 740 18.07 0.34 -1.98
N GLU A 741 19.19 0.99 -2.31
CA GLU A 741 19.46 2.39 -1.94
C GLU A 741 18.54 3.37 -2.67
N TYR A 742 18.07 3.03 -3.88
CA TYR A 742 16.98 3.72 -4.58
C TYR A 742 15.65 3.53 -3.84
N ALA A 743 15.27 2.27 -3.54
CA ALA A 743 14.02 1.96 -2.85
C ALA A 743 13.89 2.71 -1.50
N ASN A 744 14.98 2.81 -0.74
CA ASN A 744 15.04 3.51 0.55
C ASN A 744 15.44 5.01 0.44
N ALA A 745 15.87 5.47 -0.73
CA ALA A 745 16.55 6.76 -0.93
C ALA A 745 17.71 7.04 0.06
N ALA A 746 18.42 6.00 0.49
CA ALA A 746 19.49 6.09 1.48
C ALA A 746 20.49 4.95 1.31
N ASN A 747 21.77 5.25 1.57
CA ASN A 747 22.84 4.24 1.63
C ASN A 747 22.48 3.13 2.63
N VAL A 748 22.71 1.85 2.28
CA VAL A 748 22.34 0.69 3.13
C VAL A 748 23.01 0.71 4.52
N GLY A 749 24.20 1.32 4.64
CA GLY A 749 24.88 1.55 5.90
C GLY A 749 24.17 2.55 6.84
N LYS A 750 23.12 3.23 6.38
CA LYS A 750 22.27 4.12 7.18
C LYS A 750 20.98 3.43 7.67
N LEU A 751 20.59 2.30 7.07
CA LEU A 751 19.35 1.57 7.36
C LEU A 751 19.48 0.69 8.61
N SER A 752 18.39 0.52 9.37
CA SER A 752 18.35 -0.37 10.54
C SER A 752 18.36 -1.84 10.14
N LEU A 753 19.36 -2.61 10.58
CA LEU A 753 19.41 -4.06 10.34
C LEU A 753 18.12 -4.77 10.78
N GLY A 754 17.56 -4.34 11.91
CA GLY A 754 16.36 -4.93 12.49
C GLY A 754 15.04 -4.36 11.98
N GLY A 755 15.01 -3.36 11.11
CA GLY A 755 13.74 -2.66 10.81
C GLY A 755 13.65 -1.95 9.46
N TRP A 756 14.64 -2.09 8.57
CA TRP A 756 14.64 -1.47 7.24
C TRP A 756 13.40 -1.81 6.42
N ASP A 757 12.85 -3.03 6.57
CA ASP A 757 11.66 -3.53 5.89
C ASP A 757 10.47 -3.76 6.84
N GLN A 758 10.26 -2.88 7.83
CA GLN A 758 9.12 -2.99 8.77
C GLN A 758 7.73 -3.03 8.10
N ASP A 759 7.65 -2.56 6.85
CA ASP A 759 6.47 -2.53 5.99
C ASP A 759 6.37 -3.75 5.04
N ALA A 760 7.31 -4.69 5.10
CA ALA A 760 7.23 -5.94 4.34
C ALA A 760 5.95 -6.75 4.66
N GLY A 761 5.36 -7.33 3.62
CA GLY A 761 4.05 -7.97 3.68
C GLY A 761 2.86 -7.01 3.53
N ASN A 762 3.08 -5.70 3.33
CA ASN A 762 2.03 -4.73 2.98
C ASN A 762 2.08 -4.31 1.49
N GLU A 763 2.87 -4.99 0.66
CA GLU A 763 3.06 -4.65 -0.75
C GLU A 763 1.77 -4.86 -1.56
N PHE A 764 1.55 -4.02 -2.59
CA PHE A 764 0.41 -4.18 -3.49
C PHE A 764 0.70 -5.13 -4.64
N GLU A 765 -0.32 -5.91 -4.99
CA GLU A 765 -0.28 -6.81 -6.13
C GLU A 765 -0.68 -6.11 -7.44
N GLY A 766 -0.41 -6.80 -8.55
CA GLY A 766 -0.63 -6.29 -9.90
C GLY A 766 0.56 -5.47 -10.42
N VAL A 767 0.56 -5.25 -11.74
CA VAL A 767 1.65 -4.55 -12.45
C VAL A 767 1.83 -3.11 -11.95
N HIS A 768 3.09 -2.70 -11.79
CA HIS A 768 3.44 -1.30 -11.53
C HIS A 768 3.03 -0.43 -12.72
N ALA A 769 2.58 0.80 -12.45
CA ALA A 769 2.07 1.70 -13.49
C ALA A 769 2.60 3.13 -13.36
N GLN A 770 2.55 3.88 -14.46
CA GLN A 770 2.86 5.31 -14.51
C GLN A 770 1.69 6.07 -15.17
N VAL A 771 1.33 7.25 -14.66
CA VAL A 771 0.23 8.05 -15.22
C VAL A 771 0.67 8.76 -16.50
N ILE A 772 -0.05 8.55 -17.60
CA ILE A 772 0.22 9.15 -18.90
C ILE A 772 -0.16 10.64 -18.85
N GLY A 773 0.76 11.53 -19.22
CA GLY A 773 0.62 12.99 -19.01
C GLY A 773 0.89 13.47 -17.58
N GLY A 774 1.49 12.60 -16.74
CA GLY A 774 2.07 12.96 -15.45
C GLY A 774 1.19 12.68 -14.23
N TYR A 775 1.82 12.25 -13.14
CA TYR A 775 1.17 11.80 -11.91
C TYR A 775 0.54 12.95 -11.12
N GLN A 776 0.96 14.21 -11.35
CA GLN A 776 0.34 15.39 -10.73
C GLN A 776 -1.13 15.60 -11.18
N GLN A 777 -1.63 14.87 -12.17
CA GLN A 777 -3.07 14.80 -12.47
C GLN A 777 -3.90 14.30 -11.27
N VAL A 778 -3.36 13.38 -10.45
CA VAL A 778 -4.09 12.82 -9.29
C VAL A 778 -4.35 13.88 -8.19
N PRO A 779 -3.34 14.59 -7.64
CA PRO A 779 -3.59 15.67 -6.68
C PRO A 779 -4.39 16.84 -7.27
N ARG A 780 -4.32 17.08 -8.59
CA ARG A 780 -5.20 18.07 -9.26
C ARG A 780 -6.66 17.59 -9.32
N GLY A 781 -6.91 16.30 -9.54
CA GLY A 781 -8.24 15.70 -9.49
C GLY A 781 -8.85 15.83 -8.09
N ILE A 782 -8.13 15.42 -7.04
CA ILE A 782 -8.59 15.52 -5.65
C ILE A 782 -8.88 16.98 -5.25
N LEU A 783 -8.05 17.94 -5.71
CA LEU A 783 -8.26 19.37 -5.50
C LEU A 783 -9.58 19.89 -6.09
N LEU A 784 -9.96 19.40 -7.28
CA LEU A 784 -11.05 19.95 -8.10
C LEU A 784 -12.38 19.20 -7.96
N SER A 785 -12.33 17.89 -7.73
CA SER A 785 -13.48 16.99 -7.81
C SER A 785 -13.85 16.40 -6.44
N PRO A 786 -15.15 16.30 -6.09
CA PRO A 786 -16.30 16.78 -6.87
C PRO A 786 -16.43 18.32 -6.90
N THR A 787 -15.92 19.00 -5.87
CA THR A 787 -15.95 20.47 -5.73
C THR A 787 -14.57 21.01 -5.36
N LYS A 788 -14.21 22.19 -5.86
CA LYS A 788 -12.87 22.77 -5.63
C LYS A 788 -12.63 23.12 -4.15
N LEU A 789 -11.60 22.52 -3.54
CA LEU A 789 -11.16 22.81 -2.17
C LEU A 789 -10.67 24.26 -2.03
N ASP A 790 -10.81 24.84 -0.82
CA ASP A 790 -10.25 26.17 -0.50
C ASP A 790 -8.72 26.11 -0.30
N LEU A 791 -7.98 26.22 -1.40
CA LEU A 791 -6.52 26.21 -1.44
C LEU A 791 -5.92 27.63 -1.49
N ARG A 792 -5.03 27.92 -0.54
CA ARG A 792 -4.20 29.13 -0.49
C ARG A 792 -2.74 28.78 -0.74
N THR A 793 -2.29 28.95 -1.98
CA THR A 793 -0.87 28.83 -2.38
C THR A 793 -0.02 30.02 -1.92
N ARG A 794 1.31 29.86 -1.89
CA ARG A 794 2.30 30.85 -1.43
C ARG A 794 2.11 31.26 0.03
N LYS A 795 1.63 30.32 0.86
CA LYS A 795 1.44 30.47 2.33
C LYS A 795 2.48 29.61 3.05
N ILE A 796 3.69 30.16 3.16
CA ILE A 796 4.81 29.46 3.80
C ILE A 796 4.64 29.61 5.32
N VAL A 797 4.22 28.54 5.99
CA VAL A 797 4.01 28.53 7.44
C VAL A 797 5.35 28.65 8.17
N LYS A 798 5.39 29.51 9.21
CA LYS A 798 6.58 29.75 10.05
C LYS A 798 6.31 29.53 11.54
N HIS A 799 5.07 29.76 11.99
CA HIS A 799 4.69 29.62 13.40
C HIS A 799 3.32 28.95 13.53
N ILE A 800 3.23 28.01 14.46
CA ILE A 800 2.01 27.26 14.80
C ILE A 800 1.77 27.43 16.30
N GLU A 801 0.74 28.18 16.66
CA GLU A 801 0.15 28.22 17.99
C GLU A 801 -0.93 27.13 18.05
N TYR A 802 -0.95 26.29 19.08
CA TYR A 802 -1.96 25.23 19.23
C TYR A 802 -2.24 24.91 20.69
N ASN A 803 -3.44 24.40 20.97
CA ASN A 803 -3.73 23.87 22.29
C ASN A 803 -3.26 22.41 22.40
N ALA A 804 -2.35 22.14 23.34
CA ALA A 804 -1.87 20.80 23.66
C ALA A 804 -2.75 20.06 24.70
N ASP A 805 -3.50 20.79 25.53
CA ASP A 805 -4.35 20.24 26.58
C ASP A 805 -5.83 20.26 26.20
N ASN A 806 -6.41 19.10 25.87
CA ASN A 806 -7.85 18.94 25.54
C ASN A 806 -8.82 19.30 26.69
N HIS A 807 -8.33 19.83 27.81
CA HIS A 807 -9.12 20.19 29.00
C HIS A 807 -9.27 21.70 29.26
N PHE A 808 -8.63 22.59 28.49
CA PHE A 808 -8.76 24.05 28.68
C PHE A 808 -9.30 24.80 27.45
N ALA A 809 -10.55 25.23 27.54
CA ALA A 809 -11.29 25.93 26.47
C ALA A 809 -10.90 27.43 26.31
N SER A 810 -9.60 27.73 26.29
CA SER A 810 -9.08 29.11 26.18
C SER A 810 -7.76 29.26 25.42
N GLY A 811 -7.19 28.18 24.87
CA GLY A 811 -6.05 28.27 23.95
C GLY A 811 -6.46 28.85 22.58
N VAL A 812 -5.56 29.60 21.95
CA VAL A 812 -5.74 30.06 20.56
C VAL A 812 -4.95 29.14 19.65
N THR A 813 -5.63 28.44 18.74
CA THR A 813 -5.00 27.63 17.71
C THR A 813 -4.90 28.46 16.43
N LYS A 814 -3.67 28.72 15.95
CA LYS A 814 -3.39 29.67 14.87
C LYS A 814 -2.15 29.28 14.06
N VAL A 815 -2.22 29.53 12.75
CA VAL A 815 -1.09 29.40 11.83
C VAL A 815 -0.65 30.77 11.33
N SER A 816 0.63 31.10 11.44
CA SER A 816 1.22 32.35 10.91
C SER A 816 2.30 32.08 9.86
N CYS A 817 2.27 32.85 8.77
CA CYS A 817 3.10 32.66 7.58
C CYS A 817 4.25 33.68 7.45
N GLU A 818 5.28 33.34 6.67
CA GLU A 818 6.46 34.19 6.41
C GLU A 818 6.12 35.58 5.86
N ASN A 819 5.00 35.70 5.14
CA ASN A 819 4.53 36.95 4.54
C ASN A 819 3.61 37.78 5.47
N GLY A 820 3.44 37.38 6.73
CA GLY A 820 2.63 38.09 7.73
C GLY A 820 1.14 37.72 7.77
N ASP A 821 0.65 36.83 6.89
CA ASP A 821 -0.71 36.30 7.00
C ASP A 821 -0.85 35.41 8.24
N SER A 822 -2.01 35.48 8.90
CA SER A 822 -2.40 34.56 9.97
C SER A 822 -3.79 33.96 9.73
N PHE A 823 -3.97 32.74 10.22
CA PHE A 823 -5.20 31.94 10.09
C PHE A 823 -5.54 31.33 11.45
N ASP A 824 -6.63 31.78 12.06
CA ASP A 824 -7.20 31.14 13.26
C ASP A 824 -7.90 29.83 12.88
N ALA A 825 -7.85 28.84 13.78
CA ALA A 825 -8.45 27.52 13.57
C ALA A 825 -8.98 26.93 14.90
N ASP A 826 -9.86 25.94 14.80
CA ASP A 826 -10.18 25.04 15.91
C ASP A 826 -9.21 23.84 15.92
N HIS A 827 -8.79 23.33 14.75
CA HIS A 827 -7.78 22.25 14.59
C HIS A 827 -6.80 22.54 13.45
N ILE A 828 -5.58 22.01 13.56
CA ILE A 828 -4.54 22.08 12.53
C ILE A 828 -4.10 20.67 12.13
N VAL A 829 -4.01 20.37 10.83
CA VAL A 829 -3.39 19.16 10.30
C VAL A 829 -2.06 19.54 9.64
N LEU A 830 -0.95 19.09 10.20
CA LEU A 830 0.38 19.31 9.66
C LEU A 830 0.75 18.18 8.69
N THR A 831 0.98 18.50 7.41
CA THR A 831 1.41 17.51 6.39
C THR A 831 2.79 17.78 5.78
N THR A 832 3.55 18.66 6.43
CA THR A 832 4.91 19.05 6.07
C THR A 832 5.87 17.85 6.11
N PRO A 833 6.76 17.65 5.10
CA PRO A 833 7.70 16.53 5.07
C PRO A 833 8.65 16.48 6.29
N LEU A 834 9.02 15.26 6.71
CA LEU A 834 9.90 15.02 7.86
C LEU A 834 11.24 15.78 7.77
N GLY A 835 11.85 15.90 6.58
CA GLY A 835 13.05 16.73 6.39
C GLY A 835 12.87 18.19 6.82
N VAL A 836 11.70 18.79 6.60
CA VAL A 836 11.41 20.18 7.01
C VAL A 836 11.19 20.29 8.53
N LEU A 837 10.67 19.23 9.16
CA LEU A 837 10.57 19.14 10.63
C LEU A 837 11.96 19.01 11.27
N LYS A 838 12.85 18.21 10.67
CA LYS A 838 14.27 18.11 11.06
C LYS A 838 15.04 19.43 10.90
N ASP A 839 14.73 20.20 9.86
CA ASP A 839 15.34 21.50 9.54
C ASP A 839 14.86 22.65 10.46
N GLY A 840 13.84 22.43 11.30
CA GLY A 840 13.46 23.35 12.39
C GLY A 840 12.80 24.67 11.99
N ASN A 841 12.50 24.91 10.71
CA ASN A 841 11.96 26.18 10.19
C ASN A 841 10.58 26.59 10.75
N VAL A 842 9.81 25.65 11.28
CA VAL A 842 8.48 25.89 11.84
C VAL A 842 8.58 25.93 13.36
N LYS A 843 8.35 27.10 13.96
CA LYS A 843 8.22 27.23 15.41
C LYS A 843 6.86 26.70 15.86
N PHE A 844 6.87 25.89 16.90
CA PHE A 844 5.68 25.42 17.61
C PHE A 844 5.53 26.19 18.93
N ASP A 845 4.30 26.51 19.33
CA ASP A 845 3.98 27.13 20.61
C ASP A 845 2.69 26.50 21.18
N PRO A 846 2.76 25.68 22.26
CA PRO A 846 3.98 25.29 22.97
C PRO A 846 4.92 24.43 22.10
N PRO A 847 6.21 24.29 22.48
CA PRO A 847 7.12 23.37 21.79
C PRO A 847 6.57 21.94 21.71
N LEU A 848 6.94 21.20 20.66
CA LEU A 848 6.59 19.77 20.55
C LEU A 848 7.19 19.00 21.74
N PRO A 849 6.49 18.00 22.30
CA PRO A 849 6.99 17.20 23.42
C PRO A 849 8.09 16.23 22.97
N ASP A 850 8.95 15.82 23.91
CA ASP A 850 10.10 14.93 23.63
C ASP A 850 9.72 13.61 22.95
N TRP A 851 8.53 13.06 23.25
CA TRP A 851 8.04 11.84 22.61
C TRP A 851 7.72 12.03 21.12
N LYS A 852 7.43 13.26 20.67
CA LYS A 852 7.26 13.64 19.26
C LYS A 852 8.61 14.04 18.62
N ILE A 853 9.45 14.75 19.35
CA ILE A 853 10.79 15.16 18.87
C ILE A 853 11.69 13.94 18.64
N GLY A 854 11.63 12.92 19.50
CA GLY A 854 12.41 11.70 19.38
C GLY A 854 12.30 11.02 18.01
N PRO A 855 11.10 10.62 17.54
CA PRO A 855 10.88 10.09 16.20
C PRO A 855 11.31 11.04 15.07
N ILE A 856 11.05 12.36 15.20
CA ILE A 856 11.51 13.36 14.23
C ILE A 856 13.03 13.32 14.08
N GLN A 857 13.78 13.08 15.16
CA GLN A 857 15.23 12.92 15.12
C GLN A 857 15.66 11.54 14.61
N ARG A 858 15.07 10.45 15.12
CA ARG A 858 15.50 9.05 14.89
C ARG A 858 15.14 8.47 13.52
N LEU A 859 14.01 8.84 12.93
CA LEU A 859 13.63 8.37 11.59
C LEU A 859 14.59 8.92 10.54
N GLY A 860 14.94 8.10 9.55
CA GLY A 860 15.70 8.54 8.39
C GLY A 860 14.87 9.46 7.51
N PHE A 861 15.53 10.37 6.80
CA PHE A 861 14.93 11.09 5.67
C PHE A 861 15.95 11.16 4.53
N GLY A 862 15.64 10.44 3.46
CA GLY A 862 16.56 10.11 2.38
C GLY A 862 16.72 11.23 1.36
N THR A 863 17.57 10.99 0.37
CA THR A 863 17.68 11.79 -0.84
C THR A 863 17.79 10.84 -2.02
N LEU A 864 16.93 11.04 -3.01
CA LEU A 864 16.99 10.41 -4.32
C LEU A 864 16.87 11.53 -5.35
N ASN A 865 17.75 11.55 -6.34
CA ASN A 865 17.68 12.53 -7.42
C ASN A 865 17.59 11.88 -8.80
N LYS A 866 17.18 12.67 -9.78
CA LYS A 866 16.91 12.28 -11.16
C LYS A 866 17.61 13.23 -12.11
N VAL A 867 18.18 12.68 -13.18
CA VAL A 867 18.65 13.43 -14.34
C VAL A 867 17.76 13.07 -15.52
N ILE A 868 16.94 14.04 -15.93
CA ILE A 868 15.94 13.91 -16.99
C ILE A 868 16.55 14.44 -18.29
N LEU A 869 16.48 13.64 -19.34
CA LEU A 869 17.11 13.88 -20.64
C LEU A 869 16.04 13.78 -21.73
N VAL A 870 15.74 14.89 -22.39
CA VAL A 870 14.77 14.98 -23.50
C VAL A 870 15.51 15.08 -24.82
N TYR A 871 15.11 14.29 -25.81
CA TYR A 871 15.71 14.25 -27.14
C TYR A 871 14.67 14.53 -28.25
N ASP A 872 15.13 14.89 -29.45
CA ASP A 872 14.26 15.03 -30.64
C ASP A 872 13.74 13.66 -31.11
N LYS A 873 14.62 12.64 -31.09
CA LYS A 873 14.37 11.26 -31.53
C LYS A 873 14.99 10.27 -30.55
N PRO A 874 14.42 9.07 -30.38
CA PRO A 874 15.02 8.03 -29.58
C PRO A 874 16.15 7.33 -30.35
N PHE A 875 17.24 7.03 -29.65
CA PHE A 875 18.34 6.15 -30.13
C PHE A 875 18.37 4.80 -29.41
N TRP A 876 17.43 4.57 -28.48
CA TRP A 876 17.28 3.35 -27.68
C TRP A 876 16.06 2.52 -28.13
N LYS A 877 15.93 1.29 -27.61
CA LYS A 877 14.79 0.40 -27.87
C LYS A 877 13.50 1.00 -27.28
N VAL A 878 12.59 1.48 -28.13
CA VAL A 878 11.39 2.23 -27.71
C VAL A 878 10.32 1.42 -26.96
N ASP A 879 10.39 0.08 -27.01
CA ASP A 879 9.47 -0.85 -26.35
C ASP A 879 10.05 -1.52 -25.09
N GLN A 880 11.31 -1.20 -24.77
CA GLN A 880 11.96 -1.51 -23.49
C GLN A 880 11.65 -0.39 -22.50
N ASP A 881 11.06 -0.70 -21.34
CA ASP A 881 10.59 0.31 -20.40
C ASP A 881 11.70 0.84 -19.49
N MET A 882 12.78 0.05 -19.30
CA MET A 882 13.92 0.38 -18.44
C MET A 882 15.20 -0.38 -18.86
N PHE A 883 16.37 0.15 -18.50
CA PHE A 883 17.65 -0.55 -18.57
C PHE A 883 18.59 -0.12 -17.44
N GLY A 884 19.49 -1.01 -17.03
CA GLY A 884 20.47 -0.77 -15.98
C GLY A 884 21.89 -0.64 -16.53
N LEU A 885 22.74 0.05 -15.77
CA LEU A 885 24.16 0.25 -16.06
C LEU A 885 24.95 -0.05 -14.79
N LEU A 886 25.86 -1.02 -14.85
CA LEU A 886 26.83 -1.27 -13.78
C LEU A 886 27.80 -0.08 -13.70
N ARG A 887 28.19 0.28 -12.48
CA ARG A 887 29.10 1.40 -12.22
C ARG A 887 30.45 0.90 -11.74
N GLU A 888 31.47 1.68 -12.04
CA GLU A 888 32.85 1.37 -11.68
C GLU A 888 33.12 1.80 -10.22
N PRO A 889 33.77 0.95 -9.40
CA PRO A 889 34.29 1.36 -8.09
C PRO A 889 35.35 2.45 -8.21
N GLU A 890 35.66 3.14 -7.10
CA GLU A 890 36.74 4.14 -7.05
C GLU A 890 38.13 3.52 -7.33
N VAL A 891 38.31 2.24 -6.96
CA VAL A 891 39.50 1.43 -7.29
C VAL A 891 39.14 0.45 -8.40
N HIS A 892 39.70 0.63 -9.59
CA HIS A 892 39.43 -0.20 -10.77
C HIS A 892 39.58 -1.71 -10.50
N ASP A 893 38.58 -2.47 -10.94
CA ASP A 893 38.43 -3.92 -10.72
C ASP A 893 38.55 -4.39 -9.24
N SER A 894 38.24 -3.52 -8.28
CA SER A 894 38.22 -3.88 -6.85
C SER A 894 37.17 -4.94 -6.49
N LEU A 895 37.48 -5.71 -5.45
CA LEU A 895 36.61 -6.68 -4.81
C LEU A 895 36.17 -6.24 -3.40
N ASP A 896 36.67 -5.13 -2.85
CA ASP A 896 36.16 -4.59 -1.58
C ASP A 896 34.79 -3.92 -1.79
N GLN A 897 33.90 -3.94 -0.79
CA GLN A 897 32.60 -3.28 -0.87
C GLN A 897 32.71 -1.76 -0.71
N GLU A 898 33.67 -1.27 0.08
CA GLU A 898 33.82 0.17 0.38
C GLU A 898 34.04 1.00 -0.89
N ASP A 899 34.87 0.50 -1.83
CA ASP A 899 35.20 1.18 -3.09
C ASP A 899 33.99 1.41 -4.02
N TYR A 900 32.87 0.71 -3.80
CA TYR A 900 31.65 0.86 -4.61
C TYR A 900 30.68 1.90 -4.04
N ILE A 901 30.77 2.23 -2.74
CA ILE A 901 29.72 2.97 -2.01
C ILE A 901 29.45 4.35 -2.63
N ALA A 902 30.50 5.06 -3.05
CA ALA A 902 30.39 6.39 -3.64
C ALA A 902 29.69 6.39 -5.02
N ASN A 903 29.89 5.34 -5.84
CA ASN A 903 29.57 5.37 -7.26
C ASN A 903 28.45 4.40 -7.69
N ARG A 904 28.13 3.37 -6.91
CA ARG A 904 27.16 2.33 -7.32
C ARG A 904 25.77 2.87 -7.69
N GLY A 905 25.31 3.92 -7.00
CA GLY A 905 24.02 4.58 -7.27
C GLY A 905 24.05 5.66 -8.37
N ARG A 906 25.20 5.90 -9.03
CA ARG A 906 25.42 7.03 -9.95
C ARG A 906 25.06 6.67 -11.40
N PHE A 907 23.91 7.12 -11.90
CA PHE A 907 23.38 6.78 -13.23
C PHE A 907 23.12 5.27 -13.44
N TYR A 908 22.92 4.51 -12.36
CA TYR A 908 22.84 3.04 -12.39
C TYR A 908 21.60 2.47 -13.12
N PHE A 909 20.58 3.31 -13.35
CA PHE A 909 19.27 2.89 -13.85
C PHE A 909 18.62 3.98 -14.70
N PHE A 910 18.01 3.59 -15.81
CA PHE A 910 17.33 4.47 -16.77
C PHE A 910 15.90 4.02 -17.04
N TRP A 911 14.95 4.95 -16.95
CA TRP A 911 13.56 4.78 -17.37
C TRP A 911 13.34 5.32 -18.78
N ASN A 912 12.70 4.55 -19.66
CA ASN A 912 12.19 5.02 -20.94
C ASN A 912 10.77 5.55 -20.77
N CYS A 913 10.60 6.88 -20.77
CA CYS A 913 9.30 7.51 -20.53
C CYS A 913 8.56 7.93 -21.82
N ILE A 914 8.88 7.34 -22.97
CA ILE A 914 8.16 7.63 -24.24
C ILE A 914 6.66 7.39 -24.11
N LYS A 915 6.27 6.22 -23.58
CA LYS A 915 4.86 5.79 -23.49
C LYS A 915 4.01 6.64 -22.52
N THR A 916 4.65 7.42 -21.64
CA THR A 916 4.00 8.22 -20.60
C THR A 916 4.07 9.73 -20.84
N THR A 917 5.10 10.20 -21.55
CA THR A 917 5.30 11.63 -21.90
C THR A 917 4.91 11.98 -23.34
N GLY A 918 4.81 10.98 -24.22
CA GLY A 918 4.60 11.16 -25.67
C GLY A 918 5.84 11.66 -26.42
N ARG A 919 7.02 11.67 -25.79
CA ARG A 919 8.26 12.24 -26.33
C ARG A 919 9.49 11.38 -25.97
N PRO A 920 10.61 11.47 -26.72
CA PRO A 920 11.86 10.77 -26.38
C PRO A 920 12.47 11.31 -25.08
N VAL A 921 12.13 10.68 -23.96
CA VAL A 921 12.57 11.05 -22.61
C VAL A 921 13.20 9.85 -21.92
N LEU A 922 14.45 10.02 -21.47
CA LEU A 922 15.08 9.14 -20.48
C LEU A 922 15.08 9.83 -19.11
N ILE A 923 14.89 9.06 -18.04
CA ILE A 923 15.12 9.51 -16.66
C ILE A 923 16.14 8.59 -16.02
N SER A 924 17.34 9.09 -15.79
CA SER A 924 18.38 8.38 -15.05
C SER A 924 18.27 8.65 -13.54
N LEU A 925 18.60 7.65 -12.72
CA LEU A 925 18.53 7.73 -11.25
C LEU A 925 19.90 8.01 -10.62
N MET A 926 19.90 8.81 -9.55
CA MET A 926 21.02 9.09 -8.66
C MET A 926 20.60 8.67 -7.25
N ALA A 927 21.06 7.49 -6.82
CA ALA A 927 20.71 6.81 -5.56
C ALA A 927 21.91 6.73 -4.60
N GLY A 928 21.69 6.25 -3.38
CA GLY A 928 22.75 6.13 -2.37
C GLY A 928 23.46 7.47 -2.11
N ASP A 929 24.78 7.46 -1.98
CA ASP A 929 25.54 8.69 -1.77
C ASP A 929 25.73 9.50 -3.08
N ALA A 930 25.58 8.89 -4.25
CA ALA A 930 25.51 9.61 -5.52
C ALA A 930 24.29 10.55 -5.63
N ALA A 931 23.20 10.26 -4.89
CA ALA A 931 22.07 11.18 -4.74
C ALA A 931 22.47 12.51 -4.08
N HIS A 932 23.40 12.47 -3.13
CA HIS A 932 23.96 13.64 -2.46
C HIS A 932 25.03 14.34 -3.33
N GLN A 933 25.84 13.59 -4.08
CA GLN A 933 26.77 14.17 -5.07
C GLN A 933 26.00 14.99 -6.13
N ALA A 934 24.83 14.52 -6.59
CA ALA A 934 23.99 15.26 -7.53
C ALA A 934 23.48 16.61 -7.00
N GLU A 935 23.39 16.78 -5.67
CA GLU A 935 23.06 18.08 -5.07
C GLU A 935 24.21 19.09 -5.26
N SER A 936 25.47 18.66 -5.23
CA SER A 936 26.66 19.54 -5.32
C SER A 936 27.21 19.71 -6.74
N SER A 937 27.17 18.67 -7.60
CA SER A 937 27.57 18.76 -9.01
C SER A 937 26.69 19.75 -9.80
N SER A 938 27.24 20.35 -10.86
CA SER A 938 26.47 21.17 -11.81
C SER A 938 25.66 20.32 -12.79
N ASP A 939 24.64 20.94 -13.41
CA ASP A 939 23.83 20.26 -14.44
C ASP A 939 24.67 19.91 -15.68
N ALA A 940 25.66 20.74 -16.03
CA ALA A 940 26.51 20.52 -17.20
C ALA A 940 27.43 19.30 -17.03
N GLU A 941 28.04 19.13 -15.85
CA GLU A 941 28.88 17.96 -15.53
C GLU A 941 28.05 16.68 -15.54
N LEU A 942 26.89 16.68 -14.87
CA LEU A 942 26.00 15.52 -14.81
C LEU A 942 25.46 15.12 -16.20
N VAL A 943 25.13 16.11 -17.05
CA VAL A 943 24.68 15.86 -18.43
C VAL A 943 25.82 15.38 -19.33
N ALA A 944 27.03 15.91 -19.17
CA ALA A 944 28.20 15.47 -19.92
C ALA A 944 28.59 14.03 -19.57
N GLU A 945 28.59 13.67 -18.29
CA GLU A 945 28.89 12.31 -17.81
C GLU A 945 27.85 11.30 -18.30
N VAL A 946 26.55 11.54 -18.05
CA VAL A 946 25.49 10.59 -18.46
C VAL A 946 25.41 10.43 -19.98
N THR A 947 25.77 11.46 -20.76
CA THR A 947 25.86 11.37 -22.22
C THR A 947 27.04 10.49 -22.66
N GLN A 948 28.17 10.52 -21.96
CA GLN A 948 29.30 9.61 -22.20
C GLN A 948 28.92 8.16 -21.85
N GLU A 949 28.27 7.92 -20.73
CA GLU A 949 27.79 6.58 -20.33
C GLU A 949 26.76 6.01 -21.33
N LEU A 950 25.82 6.84 -21.80
CA LEU A 950 24.90 6.46 -22.87
C LEU A 950 25.64 6.18 -24.19
N ALA A 951 26.72 6.90 -24.52
CA ALA A 951 27.53 6.62 -25.69
C ALA A 951 28.31 5.29 -25.59
N LYS A 952 28.72 4.86 -24.38
CA LYS A 952 29.27 3.52 -24.16
C LYS A 952 28.22 2.44 -24.45
N ILE A 953 26.97 2.63 -24.03
CA ILE A 953 25.87 1.67 -24.27
C ILE A 953 25.51 1.61 -25.76
N PHE A 954 25.26 2.76 -26.38
CA PHE A 954 24.68 2.87 -27.73
C PHE A 954 25.74 3.04 -28.83
N LYS A 955 26.84 2.26 -28.77
CA LYS A 955 28.04 2.31 -29.64
C LYS A 955 27.78 2.43 -31.15
N GLN A 956 26.64 1.93 -31.61
CA GLN A 956 26.22 1.93 -33.02
C GLN A 956 25.55 3.26 -33.46
N THR A 957 25.52 4.29 -32.61
CA THR A 957 24.85 5.57 -32.90
C THR A 957 25.56 6.72 -32.19
N ILE A 958 25.71 7.85 -32.88
CA ILE A 958 26.17 9.09 -32.26
C ILE A 958 25.06 9.59 -31.34
N VAL A 959 25.24 9.41 -30.02
CA VAL A 959 24.30 9.91 -29.01
C VAL A 959 24.27 11.44 -29.08
N PRO A 960 23.12 12.06 -29.44
CA PRO A 960 23.03 13.51 -29.53
C PRO A 960 23.01 14.14 -28.14
N GLN A 961 23.32 15.44 -28.06
CA GLN A 961 23.03 16.21 -26.86
C GLN A 961 21.51 16.32 -26.65
N PRO A 962 21.01 16.26 -25.40
CA PRO A 962 19.60 16.45 -25.09
C PRO A 962 19.14 17.89 -25.43
N ILE A 963 17.94 18.02 -25.98
CA ILE A 963 17.31 19.30 -26.33
C ILE A 963 16.68 20.01 -25.12
N GLU A 964 16.44 19.27 -24.05
CA GLU A 964 16.06 19.79 -22.73
C GLU A 964 16.56 18.83 -21.65
N THR A 965 17.08 19.40 -20.56
CA THR A 965 17.57 18.66 -19.40
C THR A 965 16.97 19.22 -18.12
N ILE A 966 16.76 18.35 -17.13
CA ILE A 966 16.29 18.76 -15.79
C ILE A 966 16.95 17.87 -14.73
N VAL A 967 17.65 18.48 -13.78
CA VAL A 967 18.24 17.78 -12.63
C VAL A 967 17.42 18.10 -11.37
N THR A 968 16.96 17.07 -10.66
CA THR A 968 16.27 17.28 -9.36
C THR A 968 17.29 17.51 -8.25
N ARG A 969 16.92 18.33 -7.26
CA ARG A 969 17.71 18.57 -6.04
C ARG A 969 16.80 18.63 -4.81
N TRP A 970 16.25 17.47 -4.44
CA TRP A 970 15.24 17.34 -3.40
C TRP A 970 15.78 17.66 -1.99
N GLY A 971 17.07 17.45 -1.73
CA GLY A 971 17.74 17.84 -0.49
C GLY A 971 17.79 19.36 -0.31
N LYS A 972 18.13 20.10 -1.36
CA LYS A 972 18.16 21.58 -1.35
C LYS A 972 16.77 22.23 -1.36
N ASP A 973 15.72 21.57 -1.85
CA ASP A 973 14.35 22.12 -1.87
C ASP A 973 13.83 22.41 -0.45
N ARG A 974 13.66 23.70 -0.12
CA ARG A 974 13.23 24.16 1.23
C ARG A 974 11.86 23.65 1.69
N PHE A 975 11.03 23.14 0.78
CA PHE A 975 9.71 22.58 1.08
C PHE A 975 9.69 21.03 1.08
N ALA A 976 10.86 20.40 1.01
CA ALA A 976 11.00 18.94 1.07
C ALA A 976 12.16 18.51 1.98
N ARG A 977 13.35 19.09 1.79
CA ARG A 977 14.60 18.78 2.52
C ARG A 977 14.99 17.29 2.46
N GLY A 978 14.82 16.69 1.28
CA GLY A 978 15.00 15.26 1.00
C GLY A 978 13.83 14.67 0.21
N SER A 979 13.89 13.38 -0.08
CA SER A 979 12.90 12.65 -0.89
C SER A 979 11.79 12.02 -0.05
N TYR A 980 12.10 11.08 0.85
CA TYR A 980 11.13 10.36 1.68
C TYR A 980 11.78 9.72 2.93
N SER A 981 10.97 9.28 3.90
CA SER A 981 11.48 8.65 5.13
C SER A 981 12.01 7.23 4.89
N TYR A 982 12.95 6.80 5.73
CA TYR A 982 13.44 5.43 5.83
C TYR A 982 13.66 5.05 7.30
N VAL A 983 13.75 3.75 7.63
CA VAL A 983 14.08 3.31 8.99
C VAL A 983 15.58 3.37 9.20
N GLY A 984 16.05 4.44 9.84
CA GLY A 984 17.46 4.63 10.15
C GLY A 984 17.91 3.73 11.30
N ALA A 985 19.21 3.45 11.40
CA ALA A 985 19.75 2.55 12.42
C ALA A 985 19.42 2.93 13.89
N THR A 986 19.10 4.19 14.15
CA THR A 986 18.65 4.70 15.47
C THR A 986 17.14 4.72 15.66
N SER A 987 16.34 4.42 14.63
CA SER A 987 14.87 4.34 14.69
C SER A 987 14.40 3.19 15.59
N LEU A 988 13.28 3.41 16.28
CA LEU A 988 12.65 2.43 17.17
C LEU A 988 11.34 1.90 16.56
N PRO A 989 10.95 0.64 16.85
CA PRO A 989 9.59 0.17 16.58
C PRO A 989 8.56 1.12 17.22
N GLY A 990 7.55 1.53 16.45
CA GLY A 990 6.56 2.53 16.88
C GLY A 990 6.89 3.99 16.54
N ASP A 991 8.04 4.29 15.92
CA ASP A 991 8.40 5.69 15.60
C ASP A 991 7.46 6.34 14.56
N TYR A 992 6.87 5.58 13.63
CA TYR A 992 5.88 6.11 12.66
C TYR A 992 4.52 6.39 13.31
N GLU A 993 4.10 5.57 14.27
CA GLU A 993 2.91 5.73 15.09
C GLU A 993 3.06 6.93 16.04
N ALA A 994 4.24 7.08 16.65
CA ALA A 994 4.59 8.26 17.44
C ALA A 994 4.70 9.53 16.57
N MET A 995 5.12 9.43 15.31
CA MET A 995 5.00 10.52 14.33
C MET A 995 3.53 10.86 14.00
N ALA A 996 2.65 9.86 13.90
CA ALA A 996 1.24 10.03 13.57
C ALA A 996 0.41 10.67 14.68
N ALA A 997 0.59 10.27 15.94
CA ALA A 997 -0.32 10.62 17.03
C ALA A 997 -0.51 12.15 17.22
N PRO A 998 -1.74 12.67 17.39
CA PRO A 998 -1.99 14.10 17.58
C PRO A 998 -1.48 14.62 18.93
N ILE A 999 -1.36 15.94 19.04
CA ILE A 999 -1.04 16.67 20.28
C ILE A 999 -2.13 17.72 20.47
N GLY A 1000 -3.17 17.35 21.22
CA GLY A 1000 -4.39 18.16 21.35
C GLY A 1000 -4.98 18.52 20.00
N THR A 1001 -5.07 19.83 19.70
CA THR A 1001 -5.64 20.34 18.43
C THR A 1001 -4.69 20.24 17.22
N LEU A 1002 -3.47 19.71 17.38
CA LEU A 1002 -2.48 19.55 16.31
C LEU A 1002 -2.34 18.09 15.87
N HIS A 1003 -2.84 17.78 14.67
CA HIS A 1003 -2.78 16.47 14.03
C HIS A 1003 -1.64 16.38 13.02
N PHE A 1004 -1.16 15.16 12.73
CA PHE A 1004 -0.05 14.91 11.81
C PHE A 1004 -0.45 13.95 10.69
N ALA A 1005 -0.05 14.23 9.45
CA ALA A 1005 -0.18 13.32 8.31
C ALA A 1005 1.00 13.45 7.33
N GLY A 1006 1.09 12.56 6.34
CA GLY A 1006 2.24 12.42 5.43
C GLY A 1006 2.82 11.01 5.48
N GLU A 1007 3.66 10.66 4.49
CA GLU A 1007 4.25 9.31 4.39
C GLU A 1007 5.08 8.93 5.63
N ALA A 1008 5.82 9.89 6.21
CA ALA A 1008 6.50 9.74 7.49
C ALA A 1008 5.57 9.58 8.72
N THR A 1009 4.27 9.30 8.51
CA THR A 1009 3.29 8.97 9.56
C THR A 1009 2.48 7.70 9.22
N CYS A 1010 2.89 6.90 8.23
CA CYS A 1010 2.18 5.69 7.79
C CYS A 1010 3.08 4.46 7.92
N ALA A 1011 3.03 3.78 9.07
CA ALA A 1011 3.96 2.69 9.41
C ALA A 1011 3.91 1.47 8.46
N THR A 1012 2.74 1.19 7.87
CA THR A 1012 2.53 0.07 6.95
C THR A 1012 2.81 0.41 5.48
N HIS A 1013 2.94 1.70 5.14
CA HIS A 1013 3.20 2.16 3.76
C HIS A 1013 4.06 3.44 3.77
N PRO A 1014 5.23 3.47 4.43
CA PRO A 1014 6.10 4.65 4.48
C PRO A 1014 6.59 5.04 3.08
N ALA A 1015 7.24 6.20 2.95
CA ALA A 1015 7.76 6.75 1.69
C ALA A 1015 6.80 6.97 0.49
N THR A 1016 5.59 6.40 0.50
CA THR A 1016 4.75 6.25 -0.70
C THR A 1016 3.67 7.33 -0.88
N VAL A 1017 3.19 7.46 -2.12
CA VAL A 1017 2.02 8.28 -2.47
C VAL A 1017 0.74 7.78 -1.82
N HIS A 1018 0.52 6.46 -1.80
CA HIS A 1018 -0.66 5.88 -1.18
C HIS A 1018 -0.62 5.98 0.34
N GLY A 1019 0.54 5.78 1.00
CA GLY A 1019 0.69 5.96 2.44
C GLY A 1019 0.48 7.40 2.89
N ALA A 1020 0.99 8.37 2.11
CA ALA A 1020 0.65 9.78 2.30
C ALA A 1020 -0.88 9.98 2.22
N TYR A 1021 -1.57 9.45 1.20
CA TYR A 1021 -3.03 9.58 1.10
C TYR A 1021 -3.78 8.91 2.27
N ILE A 1022 -3.41 7.68 2.65
CA ILE A 1022 -3.99 6.92 3.78
C ILE A 1022 -3.83 7.69 5.10
N SER A 1023 -2.66 8.26 5.36
CA SER A 1023 -2.46 9.09 6.57
C SER A 1023 -3.33 10.36 6.59
N GLY A 1024 -3.69 10.89 5.41
CA GLY A 1024 -4.66 11.97 5.30
C GLY A 1024 -6.08 11.56 5.69
N LEU A 1025 -6.51 10.36 5.28
CA LEU A 1025 -7.79 9.77 5.72
C LEU A 1025 -7.79 9.53 7.24
N ARG A 1026 -6.68 9.03 7.80
CA ARG A 1026 -6.53 8.86 9.27
C ARG A 1026 -6.67 10.20 10.00
N ALA A 1027 -5.94 11.24 9.61
CA ALA A 1027 -6.05 12.55 10.26
C ALA A 1027 -7.45 13.17 10.13
N ALA A 1028 -8.18 12.89 9.03
CA ALA A 1028 -9.59 13.26 8.92
C ALA A 1028 -10.48 12.46 9.88
N SER A 1029 -10.21 11.17 10.10
CA SER A 1029 -10.87 10.37 11.13
C SER A 1029 -10.56 10.86 12.55
N GLU A 1030 -9.32 11.23 12.86
CA GLU A 1030 -8.96 11.77 14.18
C GLU A 1030 -9.76 13.03 14.50
N ILE A 1031 -9.91 13.93 13.52
CA ILE A 1031 -10.67 15.17 13.67
C ILE A 1031 -12.18 14.92 13.76
N ILE A 1032 -12.75 13.99 12.99
CA ILE A 1032 -14.18 13.67 13.14
C ILE A 1032 -14.47 12.93 14.46
N ASP A 1033 -13.51 12.15 14.96
CA ASP A 1033 -13.59 11.43 16.24
C ASP A 1033 -13.50 12.37 17.45
N ASP A 1034 -12.73 13.46 17.39
CA ASP A 1034 -12.76 14.52 18.41
C ASP A 1034 -14.02 15.41 18.29
N LEU A 1035 -14.36 15.86 17.08
CA LEU A 1035 -15.45 16.82 16.88
C LEU A 1035 -16.88 16.25 17.07
N LEU A 1036 -17.09 14.95 16.83
CA LEU A 1036 -18.38 14.26 17.02
C LEU A 1036 -18.38 13.30 18.22
N GLY A 1037 -17.23 13.04 18.85
CA GLY A 1037 -17.07 11.96 19.83
C GLY A 1037 -17.03 10.56 19.19
N PRO A 1038 -16.88 9.50 20.00
CA PRO A 1038 -16.77 8.12 19.51
C PRO A 1038 -18.02 7.64 18.76
N ILE A 1039 -17.90 6.52 18.04
CA ILE A 1039 -19.06 5.85 17.44
C ILE A 1039 -19.95 5.31 18.56
N GLU A 1040 -21.19 5.79 18.64
CA GLU A 1040 -22.19 5.28 19.57
C GLU A 1040 -22.61 3.86 19.13
N VAL A 1041 -22.35 2.86 19.97
CA VAL A 1041 -22.76 1.47 19.73
C VAL A 1041 -24.10 1.21 20.43
N PRO A 1042 -25.18 0.91 19.70
CA PRO A 1042 -26.48 0.60 20.30
C PRO A 1042 -26.41 -0.53 21.34
N SER A 1043 -27.25 -0.46 22.38
CA SER A 1043 -27.36 -1.50 23.41
C SER A 1043 -28.83 -1.85 23.69
N PRO A 1044 -29.26 -3.12 23.51
CA PRO A 1044 -28.50 -4.23 22.92
C PRO A 1044 -28.22 -4.00 21.42
N LEU A 1045 -27.00 -4.29 20.98
CA LEU A 1045 -26.58 -4.10 19.58
C LEU A 1045 -27.28 -5.08 18.62
N VAL A 1046 -27.49 -6.31 19.11
CA VAL A 1046 -28.31 -7.34 18.47
C VAL A 1046 -29.51 -7.58 19.41
N PRO A 1047 -30.72 -7.12 19.07
CA PRO A 1047 -31.89 -7.36 19.89
C PRO A 1047 -32.27 -8.84 19.91
N TRP A 1048 -32.90 -9.28 21.01
CA TRP A 1048 -33.52 -10.59 21.10
C TRP A 1048 -34.59 -10.77 20.01
N PRO A 1049 -34.78 -11.99 19.47
CA PRO A 1049 -35.87 -12.27 18.55
C PRO A 1049 -37.22 -11.94 19.20
N ALA A 1050 -38.09 -11.21 18.48
CA ALA A 1050 -39.48 -11.08 18.90
C ALA A 1050 -40.22 -12.42 18.66
N GLU A 1051 -41.15 -12.77 19.55
CA GLU A 1051 -41.91 -14.04 19.49
C GLU A 1051 -42.72 -14.23 18.19
N THR A 1052 -42.86 -13.17 17.38
CA THR A 1052 -43.62 -13.14 16.13
C THR A 1052 -42.92 -13.77 14.92
N ASP A 1053 -41.61 -14.01 14.96
CA ASP A 1053 -40.87 -14.64 13.84
C ASP A 1053 -40.84 -16.18 13.92
N VAL A 1054 -41.44 -16.79 14.94
CA VAL A 1054 -41.60 -18.25 15.04
C VAL A 1054 -42.76 -18.72 14.15
N VAL A 1055 -42.48 -18.90 12.86
CA VAL A 1055 -43.39 -19.60 11.94
C VAL A 1055 -43.49 -21.07 12.37
N THR A 1056 -44.54 -21.40 13.13
CA THR A 1056 -44.83 -22.79 13.54
C THR A 1056 -45.11 -23.63 12.29
N ALA A 1057 -44.27 -24.64 12.05
CA ALA A 1057 -44.46 -25.56 10.94
C ALA A 1057 -45.69 -26.44 11.19
N GLU A 1058 -46.75 -26.24 10.41
CA GLU A 1058 -47.88 -27.16 10.39
C GLU A 1058 -47.49 -28.51 9.77
N PRO A 1059 -48.04 -29.63 10.27
CA PRO A 1059 -47.69 -30.97 9.81
C PRO A 1059 -48.23 -31.25 8.39
N PRO A 1060 -47.53 -32.07 7.58
CA PRO A 1060 -47.87 -32.27 6.18
C PRO A 1060 -49.20 -33.02 5.99
N GLN A 1061 -50.20 -32.33 5.43
CA GLN A 1061 -51.43 -32.99 4.99
C GLN A 1061 -51.19 -33.83 3.72
N GLN A 1062 -51.86 -34.98 3.66
CA GLN A 1062 -51.63 -35.99 2.63
C GLN A 1062 -52.26 -35.62 1.29
N TYR A 1063 -51.50 -35.85 0.21
CA TYR A 1063 -51.94 -35.59 -1.16
C TYR A 1063 -53.04 -36.58 -1.60
N ARG A 1064 -54.12 -36.08 -2.23
CA ARG A 1064 -55.11 -36.92 -2.92
C ARG A 1064 -55.54 -36.25 -4.25
N PRO A 1065 -55.36 -36.89 -5.41
CA PRO A 1065 -55.54 -36.24 -6.72
C PRO A 1065 -56.94 -36.41 -7.32
N LYS A 1066 -57.17 -35.72 -8.46
CA LYS A 1066 -58.28 -35.82 -9.44
C LYS A 1066 -59.57 -35.04 -9.10
N ASP A 1067 -60.32 -34.43 -10.04
CA ASP A 1067 -60.12 -34.04 -11.46
C ASP A 1067 -61.26 -33.01 -11.85
N PRO A 1068 -61.59 -32.62 -13.11
CA PRO A 1068 -61.05 -31.38 -13.68
C PRO A 1068 -62.09 -30.52 -14.47
N ALA A 1069 -62.76 -29.53 -13.86
CA ALA A 1069 -63.79 -28.76 -14.58
C ALA A 1069 -64.01 -27.28 -14.15
N THR A 1070 -63.34 -26.34 -14.83
CA THR A 1070 -63.95 -25.19 -15.56
C THR A 1070 -62.88 -24.39 -16.32
N ARG A 1071 -63.27 -23.57 -17.32
CA ARG A 1071 -62.36 -22.83 -18.22
C ARG A 1071 -62.66 -21.32 -18.26
N VAL A 1072 -61.67 -20.55 -18.73
CA VAL A 1072 -61.72 -19.17 -19.28
C VAL A 1072 -61.72 -18.03 -18.24
N PRO A 1073 -61.01 -16.88 -18.46
CA PRO A 1073 -60.00 -16.54 -19.47
C PRO A 1073 -58.57 -16.35 -18.89
N GLY A 1074 -57.58 -16.14 -19.77
CA GLY A 1074 -56.24 -15.70 -19.36
C GLY A 1074 -56.15 -14.19 -19.09
N PRO A 1075 -55.11 -13.72 -18.36
CA PRO A 1075 -54.93 -12.30 -18.03
C PRO A 1075 -54.42 -11.46 -19.21
N ALA A 1076 -54.80 -10.18 -19.24
CA ALA A 1076 -54.18 -9.18 -20.11
C ALA A 1076 -52.76 -8.81 -19.62
N MET A 1077 -51.92 -8.30 -20.51
CA MET A 1077 -50.51 -8.01 -20.23
C MET A 1077 -50.27 -6.81 -19.30
N ARG A 1078 -49.06 -6.79 -18.71
CA ARG A 1078 -48.51 -5.72 -17.85
C ARG A 1078 -48.30 -4.39 -18.60
N ALA A 1079 -48.11 -3.33 -17.81
CA ALA A 1079 -47.23 -2.22 -18.16
C ALA A 1079 -46.00 -2.22 -17.21
N PRO A 1080 -44.75 -2.25 -17.73
CA PRO A 1080 -43.52 -1.98 -16.98
C PRO A 1080 -43.05 -0.52 -17.09
N ASP A 1081 -42.02 -0.16 -16.32
CA ASP A 1081 -41.23 1.08 -16.44
C ASP A 1081 -40.22 1.01 -17.62
N PRO A 1082 -39.57 2.12 -18.03
CA PRO A 1082 -39.33 2.39 -19.45
C PRO A 1082 -38.17 1.62 -20.09
N ALA A 1083 -38.35 1.34 -21.39
CA ALA A 1083 -37.50 0.45 -22.16
C ALA A 1083 -36.19 1.09 -22.65
N PRO A 1084 -35.12 0.29 -22.81
CA PRO A 1084 -34.13 0.42 -23.89
C PRO A 1084 -34.79 0.56 -25.27
N SER A 1085 -34.01 0.77 -26.33
CA SER A 1085 -34.61 0.76 -27.67
C SER A 1085 -35.27 -0.61 -27.91
N GLU A 1086 -36.50 -0.61 -28.43
CA GLU A 1086 -37.34 -1.83 -28.53
C GLU A 1086 -36.64 -2.93 -29.35
N ALA A 1087 -35.74 -2.54 -30.25
CA ALA A 1087 -34.86 -3.42 -31.02
C ALA A 1087 -33.72 -4.05 -30.19
N GLU A 1088 -33.14 -3.35 -29.20
CA GLU A 1088 -32.04 -3.89 -28.38
C GLU A 1088 -32.54 -4.85 -27.30
N ASP A 1089 -33.66 -4.57 -26.64
CA ASP A 1089 -34.27 -5.51 -25.68
C ASP A 1089 -34.74 -6.80 -26.40
N VAL A 1090 -35.38 -6.67 -27.57
CA VAL A 1090 -35.76 -7.83 -28.39
C VAL A 1090 -34.54 -8.57 -28.93
N LYS A 1091 -33.44 -7.88 -29.25
CA LYS A 1091 -32.15 -8.49 -29.61
C LYS A 1091 -31.56 -9.29 -28.45
N GLN A 1092 -31.46 -8.70 -27.27
CA GLN A 1092 -30.88 -9.34 -26.10
C GLN A 1092 -31.72 -10.55 -25.65
N ALA A 1093 -33.04 -10.39 -25.56
CA ALA A 1093 -33.96 -11.47 -25.22
C ALA A 1093 -33.96 -12.61 -26.26
N ARG A 1094 -33.82 -12.31 -27.56
CA ARG A 1094 -33.62 -13.32 -28.62
C ARG A 1094 -32.33 -14.10 -28.40
N LEU A 1095 -31.22 -13.41 -28.13
CA LEU A 1095 -29.91 -14.04 -27.92
C LEU A 1095 -29.91 -14.92 -26.67
N GLU A 1096 -30.48 -14.44 -25.56
CA GLU A 1096 -30.60 -15.21 -24.32
C GLU A 1096 -31.54 -16.42 -24.46
N ALA A 1097 -32.65 -16.29 -25.18
CA ALA A 1097 -33.53 -17.43 -25.47
C ALA A 1097 -32.83 -18.48 -26.34
N PHE A 1098 -32.15 -18.07 -27.41
CA PHE A 1098 -31.42 -18.99 -28.29
C PHE A 1098 -30.25 -19.69 -27.58
N GLU A 1099 -29.53 -18.97 -26.73
CA GLU A 1099 -28.48 -19.55 -25.87
C GLU A 1099 -29.08 -20.57 -24.87
N SER A 1100 -30.23 -20.26 -24.27
CA SER A 1100 -30.96 -21.19 -23.39
C SER A 1100 -31.41 -22.46 -24.14
N ASP A 1101 -31.91 -22.33 -25.37
CA ASP A 1101 -32.32 -23.47 -26.20
C ASP A 1101 -31.13 -24.34 -26.65
N ILE A 1102 -29.98 -23.72 -26.97
CA ILE A 1102 -28.71 -24.43 -27.21
C ILE A 1102 -28.27 -25.21 -25.97
N LEU A 1103 -28.30 -24.58 -24.78
CA LEU A 1103 -27.93 -25.24 -23.53
C LEU A 1103 -28.89 -26.39 -23.18
N GLN A 1104 -30.19 -26.23 -23.45
CA GLN A 1104 -31.17 -27.30 -23.29
C GLN A 1104 -30.96 -28.44 -24.29
N ALA A 1105 -30.56 -28.16 -25.54
CA ALA A 1105 -30.20 -29.18 -26.52
C ALA A 1105 -28.95 -29.99 -26.10
N ILE A 1106 -27.90 -29.30 -25.65
CA ILE A 1106 -26.68 -29.91 -25.08
C ILE A 1106 -27.05 -30.82 -23.89
N LEU A 1107 -27.88 -30.32 -22.96
CA LEU A 1107 -28.33 -31.06 -21.79
C LEU A 1107 -29.18 -32.30 -22.15
N ASN A 1108 -30.03 -32.19 -23.19
CA ASN A 1108 -30.86 -33.30 -23.66
C ASN A 1108 -30.06 -34.40 -24.37
N GLU A 1109 -29.00 -34.04 -25.10
CA GLU A 1109 -28.21 -34.99 -25.91
C GLU A 1109 -27.03 -35.60 -25.13
N LEU A 1110 -26.39 -34.83 -24.25
CA LEU A 1110 -25.15 -35.21 -23.55
C LEU A 1110 -25.31 -35.33 -22.03
N GLY A 1111 -26.48 -35.00 -21.47
CA GLY A 1111 -26.71 -34.96 -20.03
C GLY A 1111 -25.93 -33.82 -19.34
N PHE A 1112 -25.94 -33.83 -18.01
CA PHE A 1112 -25.19 -32.86 -17.22
C PHE A 1112 -23.68 -33.02 -17.41
N ARG A 1113 -22.95 -31.89 -17.48
CA ARG A 1113 -21.48 -31.87 -17.50
C ARG A 1113 -20.92 -32.64 -16.29
N PRO A 1114 -19.90 -33.51 -16.47
CA PRO A 1114 -19.37 -34.32 -15.38
C PRO A 1114 -18.97 -33.50 -14.14
N SER A 1115 -19.31 -34.01 -12.95
CA SER A 1115 -18.91 -33.46 -11.66
C SER A 1115 -17.55 -34.02 -11.20
N PRO A 1116 -16.67 -33.22 -10.55
CA PRO A 1116 -15.40 -33.71 -10.01
C PRO A 1116 -15.57 -34.85 -9.00
N PRO A 1117 -14.60 -35.79 -8.92
CA PRO A 1117 -14.61 -36.85 -7.91
C PRO A 1117 -14.41 -36.29 -6.50
N GLY A 1118 -15.03 -36.94 -5.50
CA GLY A 1118 -14.90 -36.57 -4.10
C GLY A 1118 -13.57 -37.02 -3.51
N LYS A 1119 -12.90 -36.18 -2.71
CA LYS A 1119 -11.60 -36.51 -2.10
C LYS A 1119 -11.78 -37.29 -0.78
N PRO A 1120 -11.46 -38.61 -0.71
CA PRO A 1120 -11.37 -39.32 0.57
C PRO A 1120 -10.19 -38.79 1.41
N GLY A 1121 -10.37 -38.76 2.74
CA GLY A 1121 -9.45 -38.09 3.66
C GLY A 1121 -8.01 -38.64 3.63
N SER A 1122 -7.06 -37.79 3.24
CA SER A 1122 -5.67 -38.14 2.94
C SER A 1122 -4.70 -37.80 4.08
N ASN A 1123 -4.81 -38.48 5.22
CA ASN A 1123 -3.83 -38.37 6.31
C ASN A 1123 -3.71 -39.70 7.08
N PRO A 1124 -2.51 -40.31 7.20
CA PRO A 1124 -2.30 -41.57 7.92
C PRO A 1124 -2.77 -41.52 9.37
N PHE A 1125 -2.60 -40.38 10.05
CA PHE A 1125 -3.04 -40.20 11.43
C PHE A 1125 -4.57 -40.20 11.56
N LEU A 1126 -5.33 -39.79 10.54
CA LEU A 1126 -6.79 -39.85 10.58
C LEU A 1126 -7.30 -41.29 10.39
N LEU A 1127 -6.64 -42.09 9.56
CA LEU A 1127 -6.91 -43.53 9.43
C LEU A 1127 -6.58 -44.24 10.75
N PHE A 1128 -5.38 -44.01 11.30
CA PHE A 1128 -4.98 -44.53 12.61
C PHE A 1128 -5.95 -44.11 13.72
N THR A 1129 -6.34 -42.83 13.74
CA THR A 1129 -7.29 -42.30 14.73
C THR A 1129 -8.61 -43.03 14.64
N LYS A 1130 -9.17 -43.22 13.44
CA LYS A 1130 -10.45 -43.90 13.23
C LYS A 1130 -10.42 -45.33 13.80
N ASP A 1131 -9.38 -46.09 13.51
CA ASP A 1131 -9.32 -47.51 13.84
C ASP A 1131 -8.97 -47.74 15.33
N ASN A 1132 -8.17 -46.85 15.94
CA ASN A 1132 -7.79 -46.93 17.36
C ASN A 1132 -8.76 -46.20 18.31
N TRP A 1133 -9.68 -45.37 17.77
CA TRP A 1133 -10.58 -44.51 18.57
C TRP A 1133 -11.36 -45.28 19.65
N ALA A 1134 -11.90 -46.45 19.29
CA ALA A 1134 -12.79 -47.22 20.16
C ALA A 1134 -12.05 -47.79 21.39
N GLU A 1135 -10.87 -48.37 21.18
CA GLU A 1135 -10.10 -48.98 22.27
C GLU A 1135 -9.43 -47.91 23.14
N VAL A 1136 -8.87 -46.85 22.55
CA VAL A 1136 -8.30 -45.73 23.33
C VAL A 1136 -9.40 -45.02 24.12
N LYS A 1137 -10.60 -44.83 23.56
CA LYS A 1137 -11.75 -44.34 24.31
C LYS A 1137 -12.07 -45.21 25.53
N LYS A 1138 -12.11 -46.54 25.35
CA LYS A 1138 -12.40 -47.49 26.42
C LYS A 1138 -11.34 -47.43 27.52
N VAL A 1139 -10.05 -47.37 27.17
CA VAL A 1139 -8.95 -47.20 28.14
C VAL A 1139 -9.09 -45.88 28.91
N CYS A 1140 -9.43 -44.77 28.24
CA CYS A 1140 -9.68 -43.49 28.91
C CYS A 1140 -10.93 -43.52 29.82
N ASP A 1141 -12.03 -44.15 29.40
CA ASP A 1141 -13.24 -44.33 30.22
C ASP A 1141 -12.93 -45.17 31.48
N GLU A 1142 -12.24 -46.30 31.34
CA GLU A 1142 -11.83 -47.17 32.45
C GLU A 1142 -10.85 -46.46 33.41
N ALA A 1143 -9.93 -45.64 32.88
CA ALA A 1143 -9.00 -44.81 33.66
C ALA A 1143 -9.65 -43.59 34.35
N HIS A 1144 -10.89 -43.23 33.99
CA HIS A 1144 -11.74 -42.29 34.76
C HIS A 1144 -12.56 -43.02 35.81
N LEU A 1145 -13.12 -44.19 35.48
CA LEU A 1145 -13.85 -45.03 36.43
C LEU A 1145 -12.99 -45.39 37.65
N LEU A 1146 -11.77 -45.88 37.42
CA LEU A 1146 -10.81 -46.21 38.48
C LEU A 1146 -10.37 -45.01 39.34
N ARG A 1147 -10.50 -43.79 38.82
CA ARG A 1147 -10.00 -42.55 39.45
C ARG A 1147 -11.10 -41.75 40.15
N SER A 1148 -12.37 -41.96 39.77
CA SER A 1148 -13.53 -41.22 40.28
C SER A 1148 -14.56 -42.09 41.01
N GLY A 1149 -14.59 -43.40 40.76
CA GLY A 1149 -15.53 -44.35 41.36
C GLY A 1149 -16.95 -44.30 40.81
N ASP A 1150 -17.26 -43.47 39.81
CA ASP A 1150 -18.60 -43.34 39.21
C ASP A 1150 -18.72 -44.13 37.88
N PRO A 1151 -19.57 -45.18 37.82
CA PRO A 1151 -19.81 -45.98 36.61
C PRO A 1151 -20.31 -45.20 35.38
N ASN A 1152 -20.86 -44.00 35.55
CA ASN A 1152 -21.49 -43.25 34.46
C ASN A 1152 -20.56 -42.22 33.80
N LYS A 1153 -19.43 -41.90 34.43
CA LYS A 1153 -18.54 -40.82 33.99
C LYS A 1153 -17.58 -41.34 32.91
N LYS A 1154 -17.47 -40.60 31.80
CA LYS A 1154 -16.73 -41.00 30.59
C LYS A 1154 -15.67 -39.96 30.24
N ALA A 1155 -14.62 -40.38 29.55
CA ALA A 1155 -13.53 -39.52 29.14
C ALA A 1155 -13.96 -38.50 28.08
N GLU A 1156 -13.38 -37.30 28.15
CA GLU A 1156 -13.75 -36.21 27.25
C GLU A 1156 -13.20 -36.40 25.84
N ARG A 1157 -13.89 -35.86 24.83
CA ARG A 1157 -13.54 -36.11 23.41
C ARG A 1157 -12.13 -35.63 23.05
N ASN A 1158 -11.64 -34.60 23.73
CA ASN A 1158 -10.29 -34.08 23.53
C ASN A 1158 -9.21 -34.84 24.32
N GLU A 1159 -9.55 -35.48 25.45
CA GLU A 1159 -8.66 -36.37 26.19
C GLU A 1159 -8.35 -37.63 25.36
N ILE A 1160 -9.39 -38.22 24.75
CA ILE A 1160 -9.26 -39.36 23.83
C ILE A 1160 -8.39 -38.99 22.62
N ARG A 1161 -8.57 -37.79 22.05
CA ARG A 1161 -7.71 -37.27 20.96
C ARG A 1161 -6.24 -37.13 21.39
N ALA A 1162 -5.99 -36.58 22.57
CA ALA A 1162 -4.64 -36.41 23.10
C ALA A 1162 -3.94 -37.76 23.29
N MET A 1163 -4.66 -38.74 23.84
CA MET A 1163 -4.15 -40.10 24.05
C MET A 1163 -3.89 -40.83 22.72
N VAL A 1164 -4.80 -40.77 21.75
CA VAL A 1164 -4.59 -41.31 20.38
C VAL A 1164 -3.39 -40.63 19.70
N GLY A 1165 -3.23 -39.31 19.84
CA GLY A 1165 -2.10 -38.56 19.29
C GLY A 1165 -0.77 -38.90 19.96
N GLN A 1166 -0.76 -39.24 21.25
CA GLN A 1166 0.42 -39.75 21.94
C GLN A 1166 0.79 -41.16 21.46
N ILE A 1167 -0.17 -42.08 21.41
CA ILE A 1167 0.04 -43.45 20.94
C ILE A 1167 0.54 -43.46 19.47
N TRP A 1168 0.03 -42.57 18.61
CA TRP A 1168 0.56 -42.41 17.26
C TRP A 1168 2.02 -41.93 17.22
N ARG A 1169 2.44 -41.02 18.11
CA ARG A 1169 3.86 -40.62 18.19
C ARG A 1169 4.74 -41.78 18.64
N GLU A 1170 4.32 -42.49 19.68
CA GLU A 1170 5.07 -43.56 20.35
C GLU A 1170 5.06 -44.92 19.61
N ALA A 1171 4.11 -45.15 18.69
CA ALA A 1171 4.06 -46.36 17.89
C ALA A 1171 5.32 -46.55 17.01
N SER A 1172 5.77 -47.80 16.82
CA SER A 1172 6.89 -48.07 15.91
C SER A 1172 6.51 -47.80 14.45
N ASP A 1173 7.52 -47.64 13.60
CA ASP A 1173 7.29 -47.39 12.18
C ASP A 1173 6.60 -48.57 11.48
N GLU A 1174 6.78 -49.81 11.96
CA GLU A 1174 6.03 -50.98 11.46
C GLU A 1174 4.53 -50.89 11.80
N ALA A 1175 4.17 -50.33 12.96
CA ALA A 1175 2.78 -50.13 13.37
C ALA A 1175 2.12 -48.95 12.62
N LYS A 1176 2.89 -47.94 12.23
CA LYS A 1176 2.44 -46.80 11.41
C LYS A 1176 2.31 -47.16 9.93
N ARG A 1177 3.19 -48.04 9.43
CA ARG A 1177 3.32 -48.47 8.03
C ARG A 1177 2.01 -48.73 7.27
N PRO A 1178 1.06 -49.56 7.73
CA PRO A 1178 -0.16 -49.83 6.96
C PRO A 1178 -1.00 -48.59 6.68
N TYR A 1179 -1.00 -47.60 7.58
CA TYR A 1179 -1.74 -46.33 7.40
C TYR A 1179 -1.07 -45.39 6.39
N PHE A 1180 0.27 -45.45 6.29
CA PHE A 1180 1.01 -44.78 5.21
C PHE A 1180 0.76 -45.48 3.87
N GLU A 1181 0.92 -46.81 3.80
CA GLU A 1181 0.70 -47.59 2.56
C GLU A 1181 -0.75 -47.45 2.05
N GLN A 1182 -1.75 -47.40 2.94
CA GLN A 1182 -3.13 -47.12 2.57
C GLN A 1182 -3.35 -45.65 2.13
N THR A 1183 -2.63 -44.69 2.70
CA THR A 1183 -2.71 -43.28 2.24
C THR A 1183 -2.12 -43.11 0.84
N GLU A 1184 -1.00 -43.77 0.54
CA GLU A 1184 -0.42 -43.78 -0.82
C GLU A 1184 -1.31 -44.50 -1.83
N SER A 1185 -1.94 -45.62 -1.43
CA SER A 1185 -2.95 -46.30 -2.26
C SER A 1185 -4.14 -45.38 -2.57
N ASN A 1186 -4.65 -44.64 -1.58
CA ASN A 1186 -5.71 -43.65 -1.77
C ASN A 1186 -5.26 -42.47 -2.65
N ARG A 1187 -4.02 -41.96 -2.48
CA ARG A 1187 -3.45 -40.90 -3.33
C ARG A 1187 -3.41 -41.37 -4.79
N LYS A 1188 -2.90 -42.58 -5.05
CA LYS A 1188 -2.82 -43.14 -6.40
C LYS A 1188 -4.21 -43.33 -7.03
N ALA A 1189 -5.17 -43.90 -6.29
CA ALA A 1189 -6.53 -44.05 -6.78
C ALA A 1189 -7.20 -42.69 -7.11
N ASN A 1190 -6.98 -41.67 -6.27
CA ASN A 1190 -7.48 -40.32 -6.54
C ASN A 1190 -6.86 -39.69 -7.80
N LEU A 1191 -5.59 -39.94 -8.09
CA LEU A 1191 -4.92 -39.46 -9.32
C LEU A 1191 -5.48 -40.17 -10.57
N GLU A 1192 -5.73 -41.47 -10.50
CA GLU A 1192 -6.36 -42.25 -11.57
C GLU A 1192 -7.84 -41.81 -11.79
N GLU A 1193 -8.58 -41.51 -10.74
CA GLU A 1193 -9.94 -40.99 -10.86
C GLU A 1193 -9.98 -39.53 -11.37
N ALA A 1194 -9.00 -38.70 -11.00
CA ALA A 1194 -8.85 -37.34 -11.53
C ALA A 1194 -8.53 -37.35 -13.03
N ALA A 1195 -7.54 -38.14 -13.49
CA ALA A 1195 -7.20 -38.25 -14.90
C ALA A 1195 -8.37 -38.79 -15.75
N THR A 1196 -9.12 -39.78 -15.24
CA THR A 1196 -10.33 -40.26 -15.92
C THR A 1196 -11.50 -39.28 -15.82
N PHE A 1197 -11.55 -38.39 -14.84
CA PHE A 1197 -12.50 -37.26 -14.80
C PHE A 1197 -12.17 -36.22 -15.87
N GLU A 1198 -10.91 -35.79 -15.99
CA GLU A 1198 -10.46 -34.82 -16.99
C GLU A 1198 -10.71 -35.32 -18.43
N ALA A 1199 -10.40 -36.59 -18.71
CA ALA A 1199 -10.70 -37.21 -20.00
C ALA A 1199 -12.21 -37.26 -20.32
N ARG A 1200 -13.07 -37.52 -19.32
CA ARG A 1200 -14.54 -37.46 -19.45
C ARG A 1200 -15.02 -36.03 -19.68
N LEU A 1201 -14.40 -35.04 -19.01
CA LEU A 1201 -14.75 -33.64 -19.09
C LEU A 1201 -14.43 -33.06 -20.48
N ALA A 1202 -13.21 -33.30 -20.97
CA ALA A 1202 -12.78 -32.89 -22.30
C ALA A 1202 -13.68 -33.48 -23.41
N SER A 1203 -14.01 -34.77 -23.32
CA SER A 1203 -14.90 -35.42 -24.31
C SER A 1203 -16.38 -35.00 -24.18
N TRP A 1204 -16.81 -34.44 -23.05
CA TRP A 1204 -18.12 -33.80 -22.92
C TRP A 1204 -18.11 -32.40 -23.53
N ASP A 1205 -17.09 -31.59 -23.23
CA ASP A 1205 -16.94 -30.23 -23.76
C ASP A 1205 -16.79 -30.21 -25.29
N GLU A 1206 -16.01 -31.14 -25.86
CA GLU A 1206 -15.88 -31.34 -27.31
C GLU A 1206 -17.23 -31.62 -27.97
N LYS A 1207 -18.00 -32.56 -27.42
CA LYS A 1207 -19.33 -32.92 -27.93
C LYS A 1207 -20.33 -31.78 -27.75
N ALA A 1208 -20.29 -31.05 -26.63
CA ALA A 1208 -21.16 -29.91 -26.38
C ALA A 1208 -20.93 -28.79 -27.40
N MET A 1209 -19.68 -28.58 -27.82
CA MET A 1209 -19.34 -27.65 -28.91
C MET A 1209 -19.83 -28.14 -30.28
N GLU A 1210 -19.82 -29.45 -30.54
CA GLU A 1210 -20.37 -30.01 -31.78
C GLU A 1210 -21.91 -29.95 -31.83
N VAL A 1211 -22.59 -30.31 -30.75
CA VAL A 1211 -24.06 -30.15 -30.61
C VAL A 1211 -24.45 -28.68 -30.79
N ARG A 1212 -23.69 -27.73 -30.22
CA ARG A 1212 -23.88 -26.29 -30.45
C ARG A 1212 -23.74 -25.92 -31.93
N LYS A 1213 -22.66 -26.35 -32.61
CA LYS A 1213 -22.45 -26.06 -34.05
C LYS A 1213 -23.63 -26.56 -34.88
N GLN A 1214 -24.06 -27.80 -34.65
CA GLN A 1214 -25.19 -28.38 -35.37
C GLN A 1214 -26.51 -27.69 -35.03
N TYR A 1215 -26.71 -27.23 -33.79
CA TYR A 1215 -27.89 -26.46 -33.42
C TYR A 1215 -27.94 -25.10 -34.15
N VAL A 1216 -26.81 -24.39 -34.20
CA VAL A 1216 -26.69 -23.11 -34.93
C VAL A 1216 -26.93 -23.31 -36.44
N GLN A 1217 -26.30 -24.32 -37.05
CA GLN A 1217 -26.49 -24.66 -38.47
C GLN A 1217 -27.92 -25.08 -38.83
N ARG A 1218 -28.67 -25.67 -37.89
CA ARG A 1218 -30.09 -26.06 -38.08
C ARG A 1218 -31.06 -24.88 -37.93
N HIS A 1219 -30.60 -23.74 -37.40
CA HIS A 1219 -31.41 -22.53 -37.21
C HIS A 1219 -30.78 -21.30 -37.90
N PRO A 1220 -30.53 -21.36 -39.23
CA PRO A 1220 -29.87 -20.29 -39.97
C PRO A 1220 -30.71 -19.00 -39.95
N GLY A 1221 -30.04 -17.86 -39.79
CA GLY A 1221 -30.68 -16.54 -39.72
C GLY A 1221 -31.29 -16.19 -38.36
N VAL A 1222 -31.18 -17.04 -37.32
CA VAL A 1222 -31.48 -16.63 -35.94
C VAL A 1222 -30.39 -15.72 -35.38
N LEU A 1223 -29.12 -15.99 -35.70
CA LEU A 1223 -27.99 -15.08 -35.48
C LEU A 1223 -27.67 -14.36 -36.79
N SER A 1224 -27.19 -13.12 -36.67
CA SER A 1224 -26.47 -12.44 -37.76
C SER A 1224 -24.98 -12.79 -37.74
N ASP A 1225 -24.28 -12.68 -38.88
CA ASP A 1225 -22.86 -13.05 -39.03
C ASP A 1225 -21.94 -12.44 -37.95
N GLN A 1226 -22.23 -11.21 -37.52
CA GLN A 1226 -21.47 -10.52 -36.46
C GLN A 1226 -21.76 -11.09 -35.06
N GLU A 1227 -23.01 -11.49 -34.79
CA GLU A 1227 -23.41 -12.13 -33.53
C GLU A 1227 -22.88 -13.56 -33.45
N GLU A 1228 -22.94 -14.32 -34.54
CA GLU A 1228 -22.36 -15.67 -34.62
C GLU A 1228 -20.82 -15.61 -34.43
N GLN A 1229 -20.13 -14.68 -35.11
CA GLN A 1229 -18.71 -14.47 -34.86
C GLN A 1229 -18.41 -14.04 -33.41
N ALA A 1230 -19.24 -13.19 -32.80
CA ALA A 1230 -19.07 -12.80 -31.40
C ALA A 1230 -19.26 -13.99 -30.43
N MET A 1231 -20.26 -14.84 -30.67
CA MET A 1231 -20.48 -16.08 -29.92
C MET A 1231 -19.28 -17.03 -30.05
N TRP A 1232 -18.81 -17.30 -31.27
CA TRP A 1232 -17.66 -18.20 -31.47
C TRP A 1232 -16.36 -17.63 -30.87
N ARG A 1233 -16.12 -16.31 -30.93
CA ARG A 1233 -15.00 -15.66 -30.22
C ARG A 1233 -15.10 -15.80 -28.71
N THR A 1234 -16.28 -15.61 -28.11
CA THR A 1234 -16.51 -15.80 -26.66
C THR A 1234 -16.26 -17.25 -26.24
N LEU A 1235 -16.60 -18.21 -27.10
CA LEU A 1235 -16.29 -19.64 -26.92
C LEU A 1235 -14.84 -20.00 -27.35
N GLY A 1236 -14.05 -19.04 -27.81
CA GLY A 1236 -12.65 -19.19 -28.24
C GLY A 1236 -12.44 -20.11 -29.44
N VAL A 1237 -13.43 -20.20 -30.35
CA VAL A 1237 -13.29 -20.85 -31.65
C VAL A 1237 -13.02 -19.77 -32.70
N HIS A 1238 -11.74 -19.61 -33.06
CA HIS A 1238 -11.36 -18.76 -34.18
C HIS A 1238 -11.45 -19.54 -35.49
N GLY A 1239 -12.17 -18.96 -36.45
CA GLY A 1239 -12.30 -19.50 -37.81
C GLY A 1239 -11.21 -18.99 -38.74
N ASP A 1240 -9.94 -19.32 -38.46
CA ASP A 1240 -8.88 -19.33 -39.47
C ASP A 1240 -7.84 -20.41 -39.12
N PHE A 1241 -7.16 -20.97 -40.13
CA PHE A 1241 -6.26 -22.10 -39.98
C PHE A 1241 -4.80 -21.66 -39.81
N GLY A 1242 -4.42 -21.24 -38.60
CA GLY A 1242 -3.03 -20.96 -38.23
C GLY A 1242 -2.79 -20.74 -36.73
N ASP A 1243 -1.84 -21.50 -36.17
CA ASP A 1243 -1.01 -21.22 -34.99
C ASP A 1243 -1.62 -20.48 -33.77
N ASP A 1244 -2.56 -21.12 -33.04
CA ASP A 1244 -2.72 -20.84 -31.59
C ASP A 1244 -3.26 -22.03 -30.76
N GLN A 1245 -2.86 -23.27 -31.08
CA GLN A 1245 -3.35 -24.46 -30.36
C GLN A 1245 -2.69 -24.66 -28.98
N GLU A 1246 -1.54 -24.05 -28.71
CA GLU A 1246 -0.83 -24.15 -27.41
C GLU A 1246 -1.52 -23.36 -26.27
N ARG A 1247 -2.18 -22.23 -26.56
CA ARG A 1247 -2.61 -21.30 -25.50
C ARG A 1247 -3.74 -21.78 -24.59
N ARG A 1248 -4.48 -22.84 -24.97
CA ARG A 1248 -5.61 -23.33 -24.16
C ARG A 1248 -5.26 -24.32 -23.05
N GLY A 1249 -4.04 -24.88 -23.03
CA GLY A 1249 -3.59 -25.76 -21.93
C GLY A 1249 -3.36 -25.03 -20.59
N LYS A 1250 -3.01 -23.74 -20.61
CA LYS A 1250 -2.53 -22.99 -19.42
C LYS A 1250 -3.60 -22.19 -18.65
N LYS A 1251 -4.90 -22.54 -18.74
CA LYS A 1251 -5.98 -21.85 -17.99
C LYS A 1251 -6.94 -22.74 -17.19
N MET A 1252 -6.67 -24.04 -17.07
CA MET A 1252 -7.30 -24.92 -16.06
C MET A 1252 -6.28 -25.80 -15.34
N SER A 1253 -5.24 -25.19 -14.78
CA SER A 1253 -4.51 -25.77 -13.65
C SER A 1253 -4.27 -24.66 -12.62
N GLY A 1254 -4.89 -24.81 -11.45
CA GLY A 1254 -4.90 -23.82 -10.37
C GLY A 1254 -5.11 -24.43 -9.00
N TYR A 1255 -4.81 -25.73 -8.85
CA TYR A 1255 -4.83 -26.49 -7.59
C TYR A 1255 -3.86 -27.67 -7.64
N ALA A 1256 -2.60 -27.37 -7.98
CA ALA A 1256 -1.46 -28.24 -7.77
C ALA A 1256 -0.25 -27.37 -7.41
N GLU A 1257 0.07 -27.30 -6.12
CA GLU A 1257 1.47 -27.20 -5.71
C GLU A 1257 2.07 -28.59 -5.93
N ASP A 1258 3.16 -28.69 -6.67
CA ASP A 1258 4.24 -29.62 -6.34
C ASP A 1258 5.53 -29.25 -7.08
N SER A 1259 6.65 -29.72 -6.54
CA SER A 1259 8.00 -29.59 -7.10
C SER A 1259 8.26 -30.61 -8.23
N ASP A 1260 9.44 -30.49 -8.85
CA ASP A 1260 10.02 -31.42 -9.84
C ASP A 1260 9.31 -31.56 -11.19
N SER A 1261 9.90 -30.94 -12.21
CA SER A 1261 9.92 -31.53 -13.56
C SER A 1261 11.25 -31.22 -14.25
N ASN A 1262 12.10 -32.25 -14.34
CA ASN A 1262 13.33 -32.24 -15.12
C ASN A 1262 13.29 -33.41 -16.12
N VAL A 1263 12.51 -33.27 -17.19
CA VAL A 1263 12.48 -34.15 -18.36
C VAL A 1263 12.22 -33.28 -19.60
N GLU A 1264 13.03 -33.44 -20.64
CA GLU A 1264 12.88 -32.77 -21.94
C GLU A 1264 11.84 -33.47 -22.83
N ILE A 1265 11.04 -32.67 -23.56
CA ILE A 1265 10.85 -32.70 -25.04
C ILE A 1265 9.98 -31.50 -25.44
#